data_AF-A0A2A4KML2-F1
#
_entry.id   AF-A0A2A4KML2-F1
#
_cell.length_a   1.000
_cell.length_b   1.000
_cell.length_c   1.000
_cell.angle_alpha   90.00
_cell.angle_beta   90.00
_cell.angle_gamma   90.00
#
_symmetry.space_group_name_H-M   'P 1'
#
loop_
_entity.id
_entity.type
_entity.pdbx_description
1 polymer ?
#
loop_
_entity_poly.entity_id
_entity_poly.type
_entity_poly.pdbx_seq_one_letter_code
_entity_poly.pdbx_strand_id
1 'polypeptide(L)'
;MGTELARLATRIADLERRLSQQNRTSRLAYSSIEGGAIEVHDDAGSLRAVIGQQPDGTTGVNITNGPPPPQPTQPTVTSVLGGIAVTWHGTLDGVQAPPLDFARIEIHATTLDGFAPTPATLRATIETPVGCTVTVPTDVPLYVRLVARNTSGASSEPSVTSGPVGPAAVVAQEVLNGIVTEAALADEAVSQAKLQIGAVGHSQLSIGTGNLIPDPSFEGAYTEQLIAGAAEWTLTEGNGSPRGVRVDGTSSEAASRSLRVTELAVSPGDRFFLAIDYRVSADWAGDSVRFYLCWQGATGAVLGYGTAIATPTPGADWATVTDQVQAPAQAVTATVWLQNFQGTAGTADFDNAQIRTVIGAGMVLAESIGTLELAAESITGEKVAAKTITAREVQALSLTGDEMAANTLTGGHIRAGTLDATHLRIGTTGNVVADASYETGLMASTLPEHYEVVDGGNNSAKALRIETAPGTYRYVQHWPNYVQPGERYWIGADYKGSEDFTAAVAMYLGFYDADGTRTGSVGLHRSDVTTTWQRMTEMVEIPADTVTVRLRVAADGRDRPDAAGYAFFDNLECRAVLTTPGGGQRAELSPAGLRLFDEQGGEAVSLTTGTPNYLTLTDGSGTAVATIDQDGNTGVGDLAVAGELTVGGQPLESYLSAFPRGLVAIDYQAGSMTASTTYYGFVELSFDADASRMYRVVLDCYADPSASGGELTVVFRDGGASTPTINSTQIQSGIYPLPTAGYRRVHLETIRSGATFGAGLHRLLVTFRCKGGPSGQTVRLFGGSNHHGLFYIEDIGPYVPETGKCNDGGGTAEPPTKQYTKTYTASWSGTYANRSSYNSFYGNKCVQGYYSSNNGTQAALIGFPSSLGKDLSGAKIQKVELYLYYDHWYYNGGGKAVIKAHNHTSRPSKFSSDSESKTISWGRNVGRWIDITSVFDSTSWRGVALDPNSKDKTYYGRAQGVGQAHPPQLRVTYIK
;
A
#
# COMPACT_ATOMS: atom_id res chain seq x y z
N MET A 1 1.99 31.78 62.60
CA MET A 1 2.94 31.19 61.63
C MET A 1 2.14 30.35 60.65
N GLY A 2 1.44 30.97 59.71
CA GLY A 2 1.96 32.12 58.99
C GLY A 2 3.18 31.63 58.22
N THR A 3 2.96 31.08 57.03
CA THR A 3 3.12 31.83 55.76
C THR A 3 4.56 32.22 55.40
N GLU A 4 5.51 32.04 56.31
CA GLU A 4 6.96 32.16 56.05
C GLU A 4 7.52 30.80 55.66
N LEU A 5 7.42 29.78 56.54
CA LEU A 5 8.01 28.46 56.27
C LEU A 5 7.35 27.72 55.10
N ALA A 6 6.01 27.78 55.03
CA ALA A 6 5.22 27.28 53.89
C ALA A 6 5.42 28.09 52.59
N ARG A 7 6.17 29.20 52.64
CA ARG A 7 6.58 29.99 51.47
C ARG A 7 8.06 29.75 51.14
N LEU A 8 8.91 29.47 52.13
CA LEU A 8 10.32 29.14 51.96
C LEU A 8 10.55 27.71 51.47
N ALA A 9 9.97 26.69 52.13
CA ALA A 9 10.10 25.30 51.70
C ALA A 9 9.41 25.05 50.35
N THR A 10 8.26 25.71 50.11
CA THR A 10 7.64 25.75 48.78
C THR A 10 8.58 26.33 47.74
N ARG A 11 9.37 27.37 48.06
CA ARG A 11 10.38 27.98 47.17
C ARG A 11 11.62 27.10 46.99
N ILE A 12 11.99 26.27 47.97
CA ILE A 12 13.05 25.26 47.81
C ILE A 12 12.56 24.12 46.91
N ALA A 13 11.36 23.59 47.14
CA ALA A 13 10.75 22.61 46.24
C ALA A 13 10.42 23.20 44.84
N ASP A 14 10.24 24.51 44.72
CA ASP A 14 10.12 25.24 43.44
C ASP A 14 11.48 25.44 42.76
N LEU A 15 12.55 25.59 43.53
CA LEU A 15 13.93 25.58 43.04
C LEU A 15 14.40 24.18 42.65
N GLU A 16 14.02 23.13 43.37
CA GLU A 16 14.26 21.72 42.98
C GLU A 16 13.39 21.32 41.78
N ARG A 17 12.13 21.81 41.68
CA ARG A 17 11.35 21.72 40.45
C ARG A 17 12.03 22.45 39.30
N ARG A 18 12.54 23.66 39.50
CA ARG A 18 13.33 24.40 38.50
C ARG A 18 14.65 23.72 38.15
N LEU A 19 15.31 23.04 39.09
CA LEU A 19 16.57 22.31 38.86
C LEU A 19 16.32 20.99 38.11
N SER A 20 15.23 20.28 38.39
CA SER A 20 14.78 19.13 37.59
C SER A 20 14.25 19.57 36.21
N GLN A 21 13.63 20.75 36.11
CA GLN A 21 13.29 21.40 34.84
C GLN A 21 14.53 22.00 34.12
N GLN A 22 15.68 22.16 34.79
CA GLN A 22 16.99 22.50 34.20
C GLN A 22 17.88 21.28 33.90
N ASN A 23 17.67 20.11 34.52
CA ASN A 23 18.36 18.85 34.18
C ASN A 23 17.52 17.93 33.27
N ARG A 24 16.24 18.26 33.09
CA ARG A 24 15.45 17.92 31.91
C ARG A 24 15.05 19.19 31.14
N THR A 25 15.98 20.15 30.99
CA THR A 25 16.29 20.50 29.59
C THR A 25 16.68 19.20 28.95
N SER A 26 15.79 18.74 28.07
CA SER A 26 15.68 17.38 27.60
C SER A 26 17.04 16.72 27.47
N ARG A 27 17.24 15.59 28.15
CA ARG A 27 18.46 14.85 27.94
C ARG A 27 18.50 14.39 26.45
N LEU A 28 17.35 14.19 25.72
CA LEU A 28 17.20 14.16 24.24
C LEU A 28 16.77 15.56 23.73
N ALA A 29 17.43 16.65 24.12
CA ALA A 29 17.29 17.88 23.34
C ALA A 29 17.96 17.70 21.98
N TYR A 30 19.00 16.84 21.95
CA TYR A 30 19.92 16.64 20.84
C TYR A 30 20.43 15.18 20.73
N SER A 31 19.54 14.17 20.72
CA SER A 31 19.82 12.90 20.02
C SER A 31 18.61 12.41 19.25
N SER A 32 18.94 11.80 18.12
CA SER A 32 18.16 10.85 17.35
C SER A 32 18.21 9.43 17.94
N ILE A 33 17.23 8.61 17.56
CA ILE A 33 17.39 7.16 17.45
C ILE A 33 17.57 6.88 15.96
N GLU A 34 18.59 6.11 15.62
CA GLU A 34 19.01 5.86 14.24
C GLU A 34 19.12 4.34 14.04
N GLY A 35 18.36 3.79 13.10
CA GLY A 35 18.35 2.36 12.78
C GLY A 35 17.53 1.48 13.74
N GLY A 36 16.57 2.04 14.47
CA GLY A 36 15.79 1.30 15.47
C GLY A 36 14.36 1.81 15.69
N ALA A 37 13.60 1.02 16.45
CA ALA A 37 12.19 1.29 16.76
C ALA A 37 11.89 1.07 18.25
N ILE A 38 10.89 1.79 18.75
CA ILE A 38 10.35 1.63 20.10
C ILE A 38 9.24 0.58 20.03
N GLU A 39 9.59 -0.63 20.40
CA GLU A 39 8.64 -1.73 20.41
C GLU A 39 7.80 -1.65 21.71
N VAL A 40 6.46 -1.52 21.63
CA VAL A 40 5.52 -1.33 22.77
C VAL A 40 4.83 -2.62 23.20
N HIS A 41 4.93 -2.88 24.50
CA HIS A 41 4.75 -4.20 25.09
C HIS A 41 3.80 -4.18 26.27
N ASP A 42 3.00 -5.23 26.42
CA ASP A 42 2.26 -5.48 27.66
C ASP A 42 3.17 -6.05 28.77
N ASP A 43 2.62 -6.25 29.97
CA ASP A 43 3.40 -6.65 31.17
C ASP A 43 3.97 -8.08 31.11
N ALA A 44 3.46 -8.92 30.20
CA ALA A 44 4.06 -10.20 29.85
C ALA A 44 5.20 -10.03 28.84
N GLY A 45 5.41 -8.82 28.33
CA GLY A 45 6.38 -8.49 27.29
C GLY A 45 5.82 -8.66 25.89
N SER A 46 4.49 -8.66 25.67
CA SER A 46 3.82 -8.95 24.37
C SER A 46 3.69 -7.79 23.41
N LEU A 47 4.05 -8.01 22.14
CA LEU A 47 3.94 -6.98 21.11
C LEU A 47 2.48 -6.64 20.86
N ARG A 48 2.12 -5.40 21.22
CA ARG A 48 0.81 -4.80 21.00
C ARG A 48 0.88 -3.68 19.97
N ALA A 49 1.96 -2.92 19.99
CA ALA A 49 2.28 -1.96 18.94
C ALA A 49 3.79 -1.87 18.70
N VAL A 50 4.21 -1.71 17.45
CA VAL A 50 5.55 -1.19 17.12
C VAL A 50 5.38 0.30 16.87
N ILE A 51 6.24 1.15 17.45
CA ILE A 51 6.26 2.60 17.23
C ILE A 51 7.65 3.01 16.75
N GLY A 52 7.74 3.58 15.55
CA GLY A 52 9.01 3.75 14.84
C GLY A 52 9.13 2.76 13.69
N GLN A 53 10.37 2.45 13.31
CA GLN A 53 10.64 1.68 12.10
C GLN A 53 10.13 0.23 12.19
N GLN A 54 9.15 -0.08 11.36
CA GLN A 54 8.66 -1.44 11.13
C GLN A 54 9.72 -2.25 10.35
N PRO A 55 9.65 -3.60 10.33
CA PRO A 55 10.59 -4.42 9.55
C PRO A 55 10.56 -4.15 8.04
N ASP A 56 9.51 -3.50 7.52
CA ASP A 56 9.39 -3.05 6.13
C ASP A 56 10.01 -1.66 5.86
N GLY A 57 10.65 -1.05 6.87
CA GLY A 57 11.31 0.25 6.78
C GLY A 57 10.39 1.45 7.00
N THR A 58 9.07 1.29 6.99
CA THR A 58 8.11 2.38 7.24
C THR A 58 8.03 2.72 8.73
N THR A 59 7.45 3.89 9.07
CA THR A 59 7.29 4.33 10.46
C THR A 59 5.83 4.63 10.75
N GLY A 60 5.27 3.99 11.78
CA GLY A 60 3.87 4.10 12.14
C GLY A 60 3.54 3.38 13.46
N VAL A 61 2.23 3.26 13.75
CA VAL A 61 1.70 2.52 14.91
C VAL A 61 0.84 1.37 14.40
N ASN A 62 1.32 0.13 14.55
CA ASN A 62 0.62 -1.06 14.06
C ASN A 62 -0.02 -1.85 15.22
N ILE A 63 -1.36 -1.91 15.28
CA ILE A 63 -2.08 -2.69 16.30
C ILE A 63 -2.08 -4.16 15.91
N THR A 64 -1.31 -4.96 16.66
CA THR A 64 -1.20 -6.40 16.43
C THR A 64 -1.79 -7.17 17.61
N ASN A 65 -2.44 -8.30 17.31
CA ASN A 65 -3.05 -9.20 18.30
C ASN A 65 -4.14 -8.54 19.18
N GLY A 66 -5.12 -7.89 18.54
CA GLY A 66 -6.33 -7.37 19.21
C GLY A 66 -7.25 -8.50 19.70
N PRO A 67 -8.06 -8.27 20.75
CA PRO A 67 -9.01 -9.27 21.26
C PRO A 67 -10.20 -9.45 20.30
N PRO A 68 -10.76 -10.67 20.14
CA PRO A 68 -11.94 -10.91 19.31
C PRO A 68 -13.21 -10.17 19.78
N PRO A 69 -14.10 -9.75 18.85
CA PRO A 69 -15.35 -9.09 19.19
C PRO A 69 -16.43 -10.08 19.70
N PRO A 70 -17.44 -9.62 20.48
CA PRO A 70 -18.54 -10.47 20.95
C PRO A 70 -19.56 -10.91 19.87
N GLN A 71 -20.39 -11.90 20.21
CA GLN A 71 -21.28 -12.66 19.32
C GLN A 71 -22.57 -11.89 18.91
N PRO A 72 -23.12 -12.05 17.68
CA PRO A 72 -24.39 -11.41 17.27
C PRO A 72 -25.66 -12.16 17.70
N THR A 73 -26.77 -11.42 17.78
CA THR A 73 -28.14 -11.91 18.05
C THR A 73 -28.83 -12.59 16.84
N GLN A 74 -29.95 -13.31 17.06
CA GLN A 74 -30.64 -14.19 16.09
C GLN A 74 -31.54 -13.46 15.04
N PRO A 75 -31.70 -14.00 13.79
CA PRO A 75 -32.52 -13.40 12.72
C PRO A 75 -33.95 -13.99 12.47
N THR A 76 -34.79 -13.30 11.66
CA THR A 76 -36.24 -13.59 11.36
C THR A 76 -36.56 -13.87 9.87
N VAL A 77 -37.53 -14.75 9.48
CA VAL A 77 -37.77 -15.27 8.08
C VAL A 77 -39.25 -15.48 7.61
N THR A 78 -39.62 -15.28 6.31
CA THR A 78 -41.00 -15.42 5.69
C THR A 78 -41.07 -15.84 4.18
N SER A 79 -42.24 -16.26 3.64
CA SER A 79 -42.53 -16.80 2.25
C SER A 79 -43.02 -15.77 1.21
N VAL A 80 -42.65 -15.92 -0.08
CA VAL A 80 -43.21 -15.18 -1.25
C VAL A 80 -43.24 -16.01 -2.56
N LEU A 81 -43.86 -15.48 -3.63
CA LEU A 81 -43.70 -15.99 -5.00
C LEU A 81 -42.20 -16.00 -5.38
N GLY A 82 -41.57 -17.18 -5.35
CA GLY A 82 -40.17 -17.39 -5.74
C GLY A 82 -39.10 -17.18 -4.64
N GLY A 83 -39.43 -17.12 -3.34
CA GLY A 83 -38.38 -17.07 -2.31
C GLY A 83 -38.80 -16.73 -0.86
N ILE A 84 -37.82 -16.25 -0.08
CA ILE A 84 -37.92 -15.91 1.36
C ILE A 84 -37.20 -14.60 1.76
N ALA A 85 -37.32 -14.13 3.02
CA ALA A 85 -36.61 -12.92 3.56
C ALA A 85 -35.92 -13.13 4.94
N VAL A 86 -35.02 -12.24 5.39
CA VAL A 86 -34.07 -12.38 6.55
C VAL A 86 -33.78 -11.03 7.28
N THR A 87 -33.56 -10.93 8.61
CA THR A 87 -33.27 -9.63 9.33
C THR A 87 -32.30 -9.72 10.54
N TRP A 88 -31.44 -8.70 10.79
CA TRP A 88 -30.65 -8.47 12.05
C TRP A 88 -30.89 -7.06 12.64
N HIS A 89 -30.65 -6.87 13.95
CA HIS A 89 -31.12 -5.71 14.73
C HIS A 89 -30.04 -4.87 15.47
N GLY A 90 -28.74 -4.98 15.14
CA GLY A 90 -27.72 -4.03 15.63
C GLY A 90 -27.07 -4.33 16.99
N THR A 91 -27.25 -5.53 17.55
CA THR A 91 -26.78 -5.88 18.91
C THR A 91 -25.80 -7.04 18.95
N LEU A 92 -24.79 -6.93 19.82
CA LEU A 92 -23.83 -7.98 20.18
C LEU A 92 -24.03 -8.40 21.65
N ASP A 93 -23.70 -9.65 21.98
CA ASP A 93 -23.90 -10.22 23.30
C ASP A 93 -22.92 -9.67 24.34
N GLY A 94 -23.42 -9.47 25.58
CA GLY A 94 -22.63 -8.97 26.71
C GLY A 94 -22.20 -7.49 26.67
N VAL A 95 -22.50 -6.71 25.62
CA VAL A 95 -22.13 -5.29 25.49
C VAL A 95 -23.28 -4.42 25.00
N GLN A 96 -23.36 -3.16 25.45
CA GLN A 96 -24.43 -2.24 25.03
C GLN A 96 -24.19 -1.56 23.67
N ALA A 97 -22.96 -1.57 23.16
CA ALA A 97 -22.62 -1.06 21.83
C ALA A 97 -21.44 -1.87 21.26
N PRO A 98 -21.32 -1.99 19.93
CA PRO A 98 -20.14 -2.56 19.30
C PRO A 98 -18.85 -1.83 19.74
N PRO A 99 -17.73 -2.53 19.94
CA PRO A 99 -16.45 -1.92 20.28
C PRO A 99 -15.98 -0.86 19.27
N LEU A 100 -15.09 0.05 19.71
CA LEU A 100 -14.52 1.10 18.84
C LEU A 100 -13.68 0.53 17.67
N ASP A 101 -13.29 -0.74 17.76
CA ASP A 101 -12.63 -1.51 16.71
C ASP A 101 -13.60 -2.41 15.90
N PHE A 102 -14.92 -2.20 15.95
CA PHE A 102 -15.90 -2.96 15.15
C PHE A 102 -15.70 -2.80 13.62
N ALA A 103 -16.00 -3.86 12.86
CA ALA A 103 -16.01 -3.85 11.40
C ALA A 103 -17.39 -4.16 10.77
N ARG A 104 -17.96 -5.36 10.95
CA ARG A 104 -19.20 -5.80 10.24
C ARG A 104 -19.89 -7.03 10.84
N ILE A 105 -21.09 -7.35 10.30
CA ILE A 105 -21.81 -8.63 10.44
C ILE A 105 -21.90 -9.40 9.10
N GLU A 106 -21.79 -10.73 9.14
CA GLU A 106 -21.88 -11.66 8.01
C GLU A 106 -23.18 -12.50 8.12
N ILE A 107 -24.01 -12.61 7.05
CA ILE A 107 -25.28 -13.41 6.99
C ILE A 107 -25.07 -14.69 6.17
N HIS A 108 -25.42 -15.85 6.73
CA HIS A 108 -25.27 -17.15 6.07
C HIS A 108 -26.61 -17.90 5.98
N ALA A 109 -26.86 -18.66 4.91
CA ALA A 109 -28.06 -19.51 4.75
C ALA A 109 -27.86 -20.78 3.89
N THR A 110 -28.61 -21.85 4.17
CA THR A 110 -28.57 -23.16 3.46
C THR A 110 -29.80 -24.03 3.80
N THR A 111 -30.05 -25.12 3.07
CA THR A 111 -31.12 -26.11 3.36
C THR A 111 -30.86 -26.94 4.63
N LEU A 112 -29.66 -26.87 5.21
CA LEU A 112 -29.25 -27.63 6.40
C LEU A 112 -29.31 -26.79 7.69
N ASP A 113 -30.02 -27.28 8.71
CA ASP A 113 -30.06 -26.63 10.03
C ASP A 113 -28.72 -26.76 10.80
N GLY A 114 -28.47 -25.83 11.72
CA GLY A 114 -27.34 -25.88 12.66
C GLY A 114 -25.94 -25.68 12.05
N PHE A 115 -25.85 -25.40 10.75
CA PHE A 115 -24.60 -25.33 10.00
C PHE A 115 -23.53 -24.39 10.61
N ALA A 116 -22.26 -24.71 10.39
CA ALA A 116 -21.15 -23.82 10.73
C ALA A 116 -20.98 -22.74 9.63
N PRO A 117 -20.94 -21.44 9.97
CA PRO A 117 -20.67 -20.39 9.00
C PRO A 117 -19.32 -20.58 8.31
N THR A 118 -19.36 -20.55 6.98
CA THR A 118 -18.20 -20.60 6.09
C THR A 118 -18.46 -19.64 4.93
N PRO A 119 -17.43 -19.25 4.15
CA PRO A 119 -17.64 -18.44 2.95
C PRO A 119 -18.68 -19.04 1.99
N ALA A 120 -18.81 -20.38 1.91
CA ALA A 120 -19.78 -21.05 1.04
C ALA A 120 -21.24 -20.95 1.53
N THR A 121 -21.46 -20.73 2.83
CA THR A 121 -22.81 -20.50 3.37
C THR A 121 -23.18 -19.01 3.43
N LEU A 122 -22.22 -18.10 3.27
CA LEU A 122 -22.46 -16.65 3.22
C LEU A 122 -23.43 -16.31 2.09
N ARG A 123 -24.38 -15.42 2.35
CA ARG A 123 -25.37 -14.92 1.37
C ARG A 123 -25.41 -13.39 1.30
N ALA A 124 -25.07 -12.69 2.39
CA ALA A 124 -24.99 -11.22 2.45
C ALA A 124 -24.15 -10.78 3.67
N THR A 125 -23.89 -9.48 3.81
CA THR A 125 -23.32 -8.87 5.03
C THR A 125 -24.13 -7.64 5.46
N ILE A 126 -23.91 -7.17 6.69
CA ILE A 126 -24.45 -5.92 7.23
C ILE A 126 -23.29 -5.15 7.87
N GLU A 127 -22.80 -4.12 7.18
CA GLU A 127 -21.64 -3.31 7.61
C GLU A 127 -22.04 -2.21 8.62
N THR A 128 -23.33 -1.89 8.74
CA THR A 128 -23.81 -0.89 9.70
C THR A 128 -23.92 -1.48 11.11
N PRO A 129 -23.42 -0.79 12.17
CA PRO A 129 -23.52 -1.29 13.54
C PRO A 129 -24.95 -1.30 14.13
N VAL A 130 -25.99 -0.92 13.36
CA VAL A 130 -27.38 -0.76 13.88
C VAL A 130 -28.47 -1.69 13.28
N GLY A 131 -28.17 -2.59 12.33
CA GLY A 131 -29.13 -3.62 11.81
C GLY A 131 -29.74 -3.39 10.40
N CYS A 132 -30.31 -4.44 9.77
CA CYS A 132 -30.90 -4.44 8.41
C CYS A 132 -31.72 -5.72 8.04
N THR A 133 -32.52 -5.69 6.95
CA THR A 133 -33.31 -6.81 6.36
C THR A 133 -32.87 -7.14 4.92
N VAL A 134 -32.91 -8.42 4.50
CA VAL A 134 -32.37 -8.96 3.22
C VAL A 134 -33.24 -10.10 2.66
N THR A 135 -33.53 -10.14 1.35
CA THR A 135 -34.30 -11.21 0.68
C THR A 135 -33.39 -12.32 0.14
N VAL A 136 -33.83 -13.59 0.20
CA VAL A 136 -33.13 -14.78 -0.31
C VAL A 136 -34.05 -15.55 -1.29
N PRO A 137 -33.81 -15.51 -2.60
CA PRO A 137 -34.60 -16.23 -3.61
C PRO A 137 -34.47 -17.75 -3.48
N THR A 138 -35.57 -18.49 -3.70
CA THR A 138 -35.53 -19.96 -3.71
C THR A 138 -36.83 -20.60 -4.23
N ASP A 139 -36.68 -21.75 -4.87
CA ASP A 139 -37.71 -22.72 -5.24
C ASP A 139 -37.96 -23.77 -4.12
N VAL A 140 -37.13 -23.81 -3.07
CA VAL A 140 -37.14 -24.81 -1.98
C VAL A 140 -36.93 -24.19 -0.58
N PRO A 141 -37.23 -24.88 0.54
CA PRO A 141 -37.09 -24.26 1.89
C PRO A 141 -35.65 -24.12 2.46
N LEU A 142 -35.32 -23.00 3.16
CA LEU A 142 -33.95 -22.66 3.68
C LEU A 142 -33.84 -22.16 5.16
N TYR A 143 -32.69 -22.37 5.82
CA TYR A 143 -32.27 -21.93 7.19
C TYR A 143 -31.11 -20.89 7.22
N VAL A 144 -30.93 -20.10 8.30
CA VAL A 144 -30.07 -18.87 8.35
C VAL A 144 -29.31 -18.60 9.70
N ARG A 145 -28.06 -18.07 9.70
CA ARG A 145 -27.20 -17.65 10.88
C ARG A 145 -26.28 -16.43 10.62
N LEU A 146 -25.70 -15.77 11.65
CA LEU A 146 -24.87 -14.53 11.57
C LEU A 146 -23.47 -14.58 12.29
N VAL A 147 -22.47 -13.74 11.94
CA VAL A 147 -21.11 -13.62 12.59
C VAL A 147 -20.56 -12.16 12.60
N ALA A 148 -19.74 -11.72 13.58
CA ALA A 148 -19.11 -10.37 13.66
C ALA A 148 -17.57 -10.32 13.45
N ARG A 149 -17.02 -9.13 13.14
CA ARG A 149 -15.58 -8.85 12.89
C ARG A 149 -15.06 -7.54 13.53
N ASN A 150 -13.75 -7.46 13.83
CA ASN A 150 -13.04 -6.25 14.29
C ASN A 150 -11.90 -5.76 13.35
N THR A 151 -11.29 -4.60 13.62
CA THR A 151 -10.24 -3.98 12.78
C THR A 151 -8.92 -4.76 12.72
N SER A 152 -8.62 -5.58 13.74
CA SER A 152 -7.50 -6.53 13.71
C SER A 152 -7.81 -7.81 12.89
N GLY A 153 -9.03 -7.94 12.37
CA GLY A 153 -9.51 -9.07 11.56
C GLY A 153 -10.13 -10.24 12.35
N ALA A 154 -10.13 -10.16 13.68
CA ALA A 154 -10.66 -11.21 14.55
C ALA A 154 -12.19 -11.36 14.42
N SER A 155 -12.67 -12.61 14.47
CA SER A 155 -14.09 -12.97 14.40
C SER A 155 -14.70 -13.28 15.77
N SER A 156 -15.99 -13.00 15.91
CA SER A 156 -16.81 -13.52 17.00
C SER A 156 -17.22 -14.98 16.78
N GLU A 157 -17.89 -15.56 17.78
CA GLU A 157 -18.74 -16.74 17.59
C GLU A 157 -20.02 -16.41 16.79
N PRO A 158 -20.70 -17.39 16.16
CA PRO A 158 -21.93 -17.18 15.38
C PRO A 158 -23.26 -17.15 16.16
N SER A 159 -24.27 -16.44 15.63
CA SER A 159 -25.64 -16.40 16.17
C SER A 159 -26.38 -17.76 16.13
N VAL A 160 -27.57 -17.80 16.75
CA VAL A 160 -28.55 -18.90 16.64
C VAL A 160 -29.24 -18.93 15.25
N THR A 161 -29.82 -20.07 14.84
CA THR A 161 -30.40 -20.36 13.50
C THR A 161 -31.90 -20.01 13.35
N SER A 162 -32.42 -19.85 12.13
CA SER A 162 -33.86 -19.63 11.79
C SER A 162 -34.26 -20.20 10.41
N GLY A 163 -35.41 -20.87 10.24
CA GLY A 163 -35.95 -21.44 8.96
C GLY A 163 -36.78 -22.75 9.13
N PRO A 164 -37.38 -23.38 8.07
CA PRO A 164 -37.35 -23.08 6.62
C PRO A 164 -38.73 -22.85 5.90
N VAL A 165 -38.77 -22.23 4.68
CA VAL A 165 -39.98 -21.58 4.06
C VAL A 165 -40.02 -21.54 2.46
N GLY A 166 -41.17 -21.55 1.69
CA GLY A 166 -41.28 -21.73 0.16
C GLY A 166 -42.53 -21.22 -0.72
N PRO A 167 -42.79 -21.64 -2.04
CA PRO A 167 -43.68 -20.99 -3.12
C PRO A 167 -45.08 -21.62 -3.67
N ALA A 168 -45.70 -21.26 -4.86
CA ALA A 168 -47.16 -21.46 -5.33
C ALA A 168 -47.60 -21.71 -6.89
N ALA A 169 -48.90 -21.61 -7.38
CA ALA A 169 -49.53 -22.13 -8.71
C ALA A 169 -50.78 -21.38 -9.46
N VAL A 170 -51.50 -21.93 -10.52
CA VAL A 170 -52.39 -21.25 -11.62
C VAL A 170 -53.71 -21.96 -12.24
N VAL A 171 -54.78 -21.26 -12.78
CA VAL A 171 -56.04 -21.76 -13.53
C VAL A 171 -56.71 -20.86 -14.67
N ALA A 172 -57.98 -21.11 -15.12
CA ALA A 172 -58.60 -20.61 -16.38
C ALA A 172 -59.20 -19.17 -16.43
N GLN A 173 -59.78 -18.62 -15.35
CA GLN A 173 -60.08 -17.17 -15.29
C GLN A 173 -58.81 -16.32 -15.30
N GLU A 174 -57.67 -16.97 -15.11
CA GLU A 174 -56.32 -16.42 -15.20
C GLU A 174 -55.79 -16.49 -16.65
N VAL A 175 -56.60 -17.00 -17.60
CA VAL A 175 -56.33 -17.04 -19.06
C VAL A 175 -57.19 -15.98 -19.78
N LEU A 176 -56.67 -14.75 -19.82
CA LEU A 176 -57.37 -13.55 -20.30
C LEU A 176 -57.19 -13.28 -21.81
N ASN A 177 -57.91 -12.28 -22.35
CA ASN A 177 -57.70 -11.81 -23.73
C ASN A 177 -56.24 -11.34 -23.91
N GLY A 178 -55.59 -11.76 -24.99
CA GLY A 178 -54.19 -11.47 -25.26
C GLY A 178 -53.19 -12.26 -24.40
N ILE A 179 -53.61 -13.28 -23.63
CA ILE A 179 -52.66 -14.12 -22.87
C ILE A 179 -52.00 -15.22 -23.71
N VAL A 180 -52.70 -15.71 -24.75
CA VAL A 180 -52.12 -16.64 -25.72
C VAL A 180 -51.51 -15.82 -26.84
N THR A 181 -50.24 -15.45 -26.64
CA THR A 181 -49.39 -14.76 -27.60
C THR A 181 -48.42 -15.74 -28.27
N GLU A 182 -47.61 -15.25 -29.20
CA GLU A 182 -46.63 -16.03 -29.96
C GLU A 182 -45.61 -16.79 -29.09
N ALA A 183 -45.32 -16.32 -27.88
CA ALA A 183 -44.45 -17.02 -26.92
C ALA A 183 -45.21 -17.95 -25.94
N ALA A 184 -46.54 -17.84 -25.85
CA ALA A 184 -47.35 -18.67 -24.95
C ALA A 184 -47.59 -20.08 -25.52
N LEU A 185 -47.36 -20.27 -26.81
CA LEU A 185 -47.34 -21.56 -27.49
C LEU A 185 -45.91 -21.81 -27.97
N ALA A 186 -45.37 -22.99 -27.67
CA ALA A 186 -44.06 -23.38 -28.18
C ALA A 186 -44.09 -23.60 -29.71
N ASP A 187 -42.93 -23.51 -30.36
CA ASP A 187 -42.78 -23.82 -31.79
C ASP A 187 -43.40 -25.19 -32.15
N GLU A 188 -44.04 -25.24 -33.32
CA GLU A 188 -44.80 -26.39 -33.85
C GLU A 188 -45.99 -26.89 -32.99
N ALA A 189 -46.36 -26.20 -31.89
CA ALA A 189 -47.50 -26.61 -31.07
C ALA A 189 -48.82 -26.69 -31.84
N VAL A 190 -48.99 -25.90 -32.91
CA VAL A 190 -50.15 -25.93 -33.82
C VAL A 190 -49.70 -26.31 -35.24
N SER A 191 -49.58 -27.61 -35.50
CA SER A 191 -49.19 -28.15 -36.81
C SER A 191 -50.36 -28.24 -37.80
N GLN A 192 -50.06 -28.35 -39.11
CA GLN A 192 -51.04 -28.37 -40.19
C GLN A 192 -52.17 -29.41 -40.00
N ALA A 193 -51.87 -30.60 -39.48
CA ALA A 193 -52.87 -31.64 -39.21
C ALA A 193 -53.87 -31.29 -38.09
N LYS A 194 -53.58 -30.25 -37.29
CA LYS A 194 -54.47 -29.72 -36.24
C LYS A 194 -55.41 -28.62 -36.77
N LEU A 195 -55.29 -28.22 -38.04
CA LEU A 195 -56.12 -27.21 -38.71
C LEU A 195 -57.02 -27.88 -39.76
N GLN A 196 -58.32 -27.52 -39.78
CA GLN A 196 -59.27 -28.05 -40.76
C GLN A 196 -59.34 -27.16 -42.02
N ILE A 197 -59.64 -27.78 -43.18
CA ILE A 197 -59.83 -27.05 -44.44
C ILE A 197 -60.96 -26.03 -44.28
N GLY A 198 -60.68 -24.75 -44.55
CA GLY A 198 -61.63 -23.65 -44.41
C GLY A 198 -61.73 -23.04 -43.00
N ALA A 199 -60.93 -23.49 -42.03
CA ALA A 199 -60.92 -22.91 -40.66
C ALA A 199 -60.34 -21.49 -40.60
N VAL A 200 -59.68 -21.02 -41.66
CA VAL A 200 -59.09 -19.67 -41.81
C VAL A 200 -59.50 -19.15 -43.19
N GLY A 201 -60.08 -17.94 -43.25
CA GLY A 201 -60.57 -17.33 -44.49
C GLY A 201 -59.55 -16.44 -45.18
N HIS A 202 -59.87 -15.99 -46.41
CA HIS A 202 -58.96 -15.14 -47.20
C HIS A 202 -58.66 -13.79 -46.52
N SER A 203 -59.61 -13.25 -45.74
CA SER A 203 -59.43 -12.03 -44.94
C SER A 203 -58.35 -12.15 -43.87
N GLN A 204 -58.04 -13.38 -43.45
CA GLN A 204 -56.98 -13.70 -42.49
C GLN A 204 -55.66 -14.13 -43.16
N LEU A 205 -55.57 -14.08 -44.50
CA LEU A 205 -54.42 -14.60 -45.27
C LEU A 205 -53.77 -13.60 -46.24
N SER A 206 -54.30 -12.38 -46.41
CA SER A 206 -53.59 -11.30 -47.12
C SER A 206 -52.49 -10.71 -46.21
N ILE A 207 -51.30 -10.32 -46.68
CA ILE A 207 -50.98 -9.71 -47.98
C ILE A 207 -49.66 -10.31 -48.53
N GLY A 208 -49.62 -10.67 -49.83
CA GLY A 208 -48.41 -11.16 -50.50
C GLY A 208 -48.28 -10.62 -51.93
N THR A 209 -47.06 -10.58 -52.45
CA THR A 209 -46.64 -9.92 -53.73
C THR A 209 -47.06 -10.66 -55.01
N GLY A 210 -48.10 -11.50 -54.94
CA GLY A 210 -48.60 -12.30 -56.06
C GLY A 210 -49.63 -11.59 -56.96
N ASN A 211 -50.19 -12.36 -57.89
CA ASN A 211 -51.37 -11.94 -58.64
C ASN A 211 -52.62 -12.05 -57.74
N LEU A 212 -53.44 -11.00 -57.68
CA LEU A 212 -54.64 -10.93 -56.82
C LEU A 212 -55.89 -11.59 -57.43
N ILE A 213 -55.79 -12.19 -58.62
CA ILE A 213 -56.90 -12.94 -59.23
C ILE A 213 -56.88 -14.41 -58.78
N PRO A 214 -58.01 -14.99 -58.32
CA PRO A 214 -58.06 -16.38 -57.85
C PRO A 214 -57.77 -17.44 -58.91
N ASP A 215 -58.14 -17.18 -60.17
CA ASP A 215 -57.97 -18.09 -61.31
C ASP A 215 -57.49 -17.31 -62.55
N PRO A 216 -56.18 -16.93 -62.61
CA PRO A 216 -55.66 -16.01 -63.62
C PRO A 216 -55.77 -16.48 -65.08
N SER A 217 -55.67 -17.79 -65.31
CA SER A 217 -55.81 -18.43 -66.62
C SER A 217 -57.18 -19.08 -66.82
N PHE A 218 -58.13 -18.84 -65.91
CA PHE A 218 -59.52 -19.28 -66.05
C PHE A 218 -59.73 -20.79 -66.26
N GLU A 219 -58.84 -21.62 -65.71
CA GLU A 219 -58.82 -23.07 -65.95
C GLU A 219 -59.65 -23.87 -64.92
N GLY A 220 -59.82 -23.33 -63.73
CA GLY A 220 -60.27 -24.05 -62.54
C GLY A 220 -61.78 -24.06 -62.30
N ALA A 221 -62.17 -24.83 -61.28
CA ALA A 221 -63.56 -24.96 -60.83
C ALA A 221 -64.17 -23.64 -60.35
N TYR A 222 -63.34 -22.65 -59.98
CA TYR A 222 -63.79 -21.30 -59.63
C TYR A 222 -64.38 -20.59 -60.85
N THR A 223 -63.68 -20.57 -61.98
CA THR A 223 -64.22 -20.03 -63.23
C THR A 223 -65.45 -20.81 -63.70
N GLU A 224 -65.44 -22.14 -63.62
CA GLU A 224 -66.62 -22.95 -63.98
C GLU A 224 -67.86 -22.56 -63.15
N GLN A 225 -67.68 -22.24 -61.86
CA GLN A 225 -68.76 -21.75 -60.99
C GLN A 225 -69.18 -20.30 -61.32
N LEU A 226 -68.24 -19.42 -61.67
CA LEU A 226 -68.54 -18.03 -62.07
C LEU A 226 -69.43 -17.99 -63.32
N ILE A 227 -69.06 -18.73 -64.37
CA ILE A 227 -69.79 -18.73 -65.64
C ILE A 227 -71.11 -19.50 -65.56
N ALA A 228 -71.24 -20.48 -64.66
CA ALA A 228 -72.51 -21.20 -64.45
C ALA A 228 -73.66 -20.27 -64.00
N GLY A 229 -73.35 -19.10 -63.44
CA GLY A 229 -74.32 -18.05 -63.10
C GLY A 229 -74.54 -16.97 -64.17
N ALA A 230 -73.82 -17.01 -65.30
CA ALA A 230 -73.80 -15.97 -66.32
C ALA A 230 -73.98 -16.58 -67.73
N ALA A 231 -75.23 -16.62 -68.21
CA ALA A 231 -75.62 -17.41 -69.39
C ALA A 231 -74.92 -17.04 -70.71
N GLU A 232 -74.38 -15.83 -70.83
CA GLU A 232 -73.64 -15.34 -71.99
C GLU A 232 -72.14 -15.70 -71.97
N TRP A 233 -71.65 -16.32 -70.89
CA TRP A 233 -70.24 -16.64 -70.66
C TRP A 233 -69.97 -18.15 -70.75
N THR A 234 -68.92 -18.52 -71.47
CA THR A 234 -68.54 -19.92 -71.74
C THR A 234 -67.03 -20.10 -71.67
N LEU A 235 -66.56 -21.35 -71.57
CA LEU A 235 -65.15 -21.67 -71.73
C LEU A 235 -64.77 -21.71 -73.21
N THR A 236 -63.56 -21.25 -73.52
CA THR A 236 -62.91 -21.32 -74.84
C THR A 236 -61.46 -21.80 -74.67
N GLU A 237 -60.68 -21.88 -75.75
CA GLU A 237 -59.22 -22.03 -75.70
C GLU A 237 -58.57 -20.71 -75.23
N GLY A 238 -57.47 -20.77 -74.48
CA GLY A 238 -56.77 -19.59 -73.97
C GLY A 238 -55.53 -19.20 -74.78
N ASN A 239 -54.77 -18.22 -74.28
CA ASN A 239 -53.52 -17.73 -74.85
C ASN A 239 -52.31 -18.43 -74.20
N GLY A 240 -51.95 -19.60 -74.72
CA GLY A 240 -50.89 -20.44 -74.14
C GLY A 240 -51.33 -21.26 -72.93
N SER A 241 -52.58 -21.11 -72.49
CA SER A 241 -53.26 -21.94 -71.49
C SER A 241 -54.27 -22.91 -72.15
N PRO A 242 -54.67 -24.00 -71.48
CA PRO A 242 -55.71 -24.91 -71.96
C PRO A 242 -57.12 -24.30 -72.12
N ARG A 243 -57.43 -23.21 -71.41
CA ARG A 243 -58.78 -22.64 -71.32
C ARG A 243 -58.73 -21.11 -71.17
N GLY A 244 -59.75 -20.42 -71.67
CA GLY A 244 -60.03 -19.01 -71.37
C GLY A 244 -61.53 -18.80 -71.21
N VAL A 245 -61.97 -17.57 -70.90
CA VAL A 245 -63.40 -17.23 -70.87
C VAL A 245 -63.82 -16.43 -72.10
N ARG A 246 -64.94 -16.85 -72.71
CA ARG A 246 -65.59 -16.23 -73.85
C ARG A 246 -66.92 -15.62 -73.43
N VAL A 247 -67.25 -14.44 -73.96
CA VAL A 247 -68.58 -13.84 -73.87
C VAL A 247 -69.19 -13.66 -75.26
N ASP A 248 -70.47 -14.03 -75.40
CA ASP A 248 -71.27 -13.70 -76.58
C ASP A 248 -71.78 -12.25 -76.47
N GLY A 249 -71.34 -11.41 -77.41
CA GLY A 249 -71.75 -10.01 -77.54
C GLY A 249 -73.04 -9.81 -78.34
N THR A 250 -73.63 -10.88 -78.88
CA THR A 250 -74.79 -10.80 -79.76
C THR A 250 -76.02 -10.26 -79.04
N SER A 251 -76.60 -9.19 -79.58
CA SER A 251 -77.73 -8.48 -78.98
C SER A 251 -78.48 -7.67 -80.03
N SER A 252 -79.81 -7.53 -79.87
CA SER A 252 -80.64 -6.72 -80.77
C SER A 252 -80.42 -5.21 -80.63
N GLU A 253 -79.87 -4.78 -79.49
CA GLU A 253 -79.44 -3.42 -79.19
C GLU A 253 -78.07 -3.47 -78.48
N ALA A 254 -77.28 -2.39 -78.57
CA ALA A 254 -75.93 -2.35 -78.01
C ALA A 254 -75.90 -2.61 -76.50
N ALA A 255 -75.23 -3.68 -76.08
CA ALA A 255 -75.26 -4.20 -74.72
C ALA A 255 -73.86 -4.42 -74.15
N SER A 256 -73.65 -4.05 -72.89
CA SER A 256 -72.38 -4.29 -72.19
C SER A 256 -72.46 -5.55 -71.33
N ARG A 257 -71.99 -6.69 -71.86
CA ARG A 257 -71.91 -7.95 -71.11
C ARG A 257 -70.68 -7.91 -70.21
N SER A 258 -70.86 -8.18 -68.92
CA SER A 258 -69.78 -8.05 -67.92
C SER A 258 -69.77 -9.23 -66.95
N LEU A 259 -68.60 -9.81 -66.70
CA LEU A 259 -68.39 -10.87 -65.72
C LEU A 259 -67.61 -10.31 -64.53
N ARG A 260 -68.16 -10.45 -63.32
CA ARG A 260 -67.46 -10.14 -62.08
C ARG A 260 -66.52 -11.30 -61.76
N VAL A 261 -65.21 -11.07 -61.89
CA VAL A 261 -64.18 -12.11 -61.66
C VAL A 261 -63.98 -12.34 -60.17
N THR A 262 -63.89 -11.27 -59.38
CA THR A 262 -63.68 -11.34 -57.93
C THR A 262 -64.00 -9.99 -57.26
N GLU A 263 -63.77 -9.90 -55.96
CA GLU A 263 -63.72 -8.66 -55.19
C GLU A 263 -62.40 -8.55 -54.44
N LEU A 264 -61.89 -7.33 -54.32
CA LEU A 264 -60.68 -6.99 -53.56
C LEU A 264 -61.09 -6.00 -52.48
N ALA A 265 -60.64 -6.23 -51.24
CA ALA A 265 -60.60 -5.14 -50.25
C ALA A 265 -59.51 -4.16 -50.68
N VAL A 266 -59.81 -2.86 -50.63
CA VAL A 266 -58.87 -1.78 -51.02
C VAL A 266 -59.00 -0.62 -50.06
N SER A 267 -57.94 0.16 -49.89
CA SER A 267 -57.93 1.41 -49.12
C SER A 267 -57.82 2.62 -50.05
N PRO A 268 -58.25 3.83 -49.61
CA PRO A 268 -58.06 5.05 -50.37
C PRO A 268 -56.57 5.30 -50.67
N GLY A 269 -56.24 5.45 -51.94
CA GLY A 269 -54.87 5.67 -52.40
C GLY A 269 -54.07 4.41 -52.75
N ASP A 270 -54.60 3.19 -52.54
CA ASP A 270 -53.99 1.95 -53.01
C ASP A 270 -53.75 1.99 -54.53
N ARG A 271 -52.65 1.40 -54.99
CA ARG A 271 -52.29 1.37 -56.42
C ARG A 271 -52.19 -0.04 -56.93
N PHE A 272 -52.73 -0.26 -58.12
CA PHE A 272 -52.78 -1.57 -58.77
C PHE A 272 -52.30 -1.47 -60.22
N PHE A 273 -51.47 -2.43 -60.62
CA PHE A 273 -51.17 -2.72 -62.02
C PHE A 273 -52.19 -3.75 -62.53
N LEU A 274 -52.83 -3.44 -63.66
CA LEU A 274 -53.78 -4.30 -64.35
C LEU A 274 -53.15 -4.80 -65.65
N ALA A 275 -53.34 -6.08 -65.97
CA ALA A 275 -53.11 -6.64 -67.30
C ALA A 275 -54.14 -7.73 -67.64
N ILE A 276 -54.50 -7.88 -68.91
CA ILE A 276 -55.22 -9.06 -69.40
C ILE A 276 -54.95 -9.28 -70.89
N ASP A 277 -54.95 -10.55 -71.32
CA ASP A 277 -54.96 -10.90 -72.74
C ASP A 277 -56.41 -10.96 -73.25
N TYR A 278 -56.64 -10.49 -74.48
CA TYR A 278 -57.94 -10.52 -75.14
C TYR A 278 -57.81 -10.86 -76.62
N ARG A 279 -58.90 -11.39 -77.21
CA ARG A 279 -59.14 -11.42 -78.65
C ARG A 279 -60.64 -11.32 -78.95
N VAL A 280 -61.01 -11.05 -80.19
CA VAL A 280 -62.42 -10.96 -80.62
C VAL A 280 -62.67 -11.68 -81.94
N SER A 281 -63.89 -12.17 -82.16
CA SER A 281 -64.26 -12.84 -83.41
C SER A 281 -64.26 -11.88 -84.61
N ALA A 282 -64.21 -12.44 -85.83
CA ALA A 282 -64.17 -11.65 -87.07
C ALA A 282 -65.46 -10.86 -87.34
N ASP A 283 -66.58 -11.29 -86.76
CA ASP A 283 -67.90 -10.64 -86.78
C ASP A 283 -68.19 -9.78 -85.54
N TRP A 284 -67.21 -9.61 -84.65
CA TRP A 284 -67.39 -8.81 -83.43
C TRP A 284 -67.67 -7.34 -83.75
N ALA A 285 -68.76 -6.84 -83.16
CA ALA A 285 -69.19 -5.45 -83.29
C ALA A 285 -69.51 -4.88 -81.90
N GLY A 286 -68.50 -4.27 -81.26
CA GLY A 286 -68.59 -3.52 -80.01
C GLY A 286 -67.65 -2.32 -79.99
N ASP A 287 -67.65 -1.55 -78.90
CA ASP A 287 -66.82 -0.34 -78.73
C ASP A 287 -65.43 -0.65 -78.15
N SER A 288 -65.39 -1.46 -77.11
CA SER A 288 -64.14 -1.82 -76.42
C SER A 288 -64.27 -3.09 -75.59
N VAL A 289 -63.15 -3.76 -75.37
CA VAL A 289 -63.00 -4.75 -74.30
C VAL A 289 -62.28 -4.11 -73.13
N ARG A 290 -62.71 -4.44 -71.91
CA ARG A 290 -62.26 -3.75 -70.69
C ARG A 290 -61.99 -4.74 -69.58
N PHE A 291 -60.91 -4.48 -68.86
CA PHE A 291 -60.57 -5.13 -67.61
C PHE A 291 -60.40 -4.07 -66.53
N TYR A 292 -61.24 -4.11 -65.50
CA TYR A 292 -61.36 -2.95 -64.62
C TYR A 292 -61.72 -3.26 -63.17
N LEU A 293 -61.31 -2.31 -62.33
CA LEU A 293 -61.68 -2.18 -60.93
C LEU A 293 -62.81 -1.15 -60.81
N CYS A 294 -63.97 -1.59 -60.35
CA CYS A 294 -65.07 -0.73 -59.95
C CYS A 294 -64.93 -0.42 -58.45
N TRP A 295 -64.52 0.81 -58.14
CA TRP A 295 -64.29 1.29 -56.78
C TRP A 295 -65.62 1.49 -56.06
N GLN A 296 -65.76 0.98 -54.85
CA GLN A 296 -66.96 1.06 -54.03
C GLN A 296 -66.60 1.58 -52.62
N GLY A 297 -67.44 2.49 -52.11
CA GLY A 297 -67.37 2.97 -50.73
C GLY A 297 -68.07 2.06 -49.74
N ALA A 298 -67.99 2.38 -48.44
CA ALA A 298 -68.49 1.55 -47.33
C ALA A 298 -69.99 1.20 -47.37
N THR A 299 -70.77 1.88 -48.21
CA THR A 299 -72.21 1.62 -48.44
C THR A 299 -72.48 0.83 -49.73
N GLY A 300 -71.45 0.38 -50.44
CA GLY A 300 -71.55 -0.23 -51.77
C GLY A 300 -71.69 0.79 -52.92
N ALA A 301 -71.69 2.09 -52.62
CA ALA A 301 -71.81 3.15 -53.63
C ALA A 301 -70.57 3.18 -54.55
N VAL A 302 -70.79 3.17 -55.87
CA VAL A 302 -69.70 3.24 -56.86
C VAL A 302 -69.06 4.63 -56.87
N LEU A 303 -67.74 4.68 -56.70
CA LEU A 303 -66.94 5.89 -56.62
C LEU A 303 -66.19 6.21 -57.93
N GLY A 304 -66.08 5.24 -58.83
CA GLY A 304 -65.43 5.37 -60.13
C GLY A 304 -64.86 4.04 -60.63
N TYR A 305 -64.07 4.12 -61.69
CA TYR A 305 -63.45 2.95 -62.32
C TYR A 305 -61.95 3.19 -62.57
N GLY A 306 -61.12 2.18 -62.34
CA GLY A 306 -59.76 2.08 -62.86
C GLY A 306 -59.73 1.00 -63.94
N THR A 307 -59.43 1.35 -65.18
CA THR A 307 -59.85 0.55 -66.35
C THR A 307 -58.74 0.41 -67.38
N ALA A 308 -58.22 -0.80 -67.56
CA ALA A 308 -57.45 -1.15 -68.75
C ALA A 308 -58.42 -1.33 -69.93
N ILE A 309 -58.32 -0.49 -70.95
CA ILE A 309 -59.23 -0.42 -72.11
C ILE A 309 -58.48 -0.73 -73.39
N ALA A 310 -59.04 -1.61 -74.22
CA ALA A 310 -58.62 -1.80 -75.59
C ALA A 310 -59.80 -1.70 -76.56
N THR A 311 -59.52 -1.20 -77.77
CA THR A 311 -60.44 -1.24 -78.92
C THR A 311 -59.89 -2.29 -79.90
N PRO A 312 -60.43 -3.53 -79.89
CA PRO A 312 -59.90 -4.62 -80.70
C PRO A 312 -60.11 -4.42 -82.20
N THR A 313 -59.23 -5.00 -83.01
CA THR A 313 -59.47 -5.22 -84.43
C THR A 313 -60.24 -6.54 -84.61
N PRO A 314 -61.44 -6.57 -85.22
CA PRO A 314 -62.19 -7.81 -85.44
C PRO A 314 -61.38 -8.89 -86.17
N GLY A 315 -61.32 -10.09 -85.59
CA GLY A 315 -60.59 -11.24 -86.16
C GLY A 315 -59.06 -11.19 -86.01
N ALA A 316 -58.51 -10.26 -85.23
CA ALA A 316 -57.10 -10.30 -84.83
C ALA A 316 -56.84 -11.39 -83.77
N ASP A 317 -55.58 -11.84 -83.71
CA ASP A 317 -55.10 -12.78 -82.69
C ASP A 317 -54.93 -12.10 -81.32
N TRP A 318 -54.57 -12.88 -80.28
CA TRP A 318 -54.42 -12.42 -78.90
C TRP A 318 -53.50 -11.19 -78.73
N ALA A 319 -53.94 -10.24 -77.91
CA ALA A 319 -53.18 -9.07 -77.52
C ALA A 319 -53.39 -8.73 -76.02
N THR A 320 -52.40 -8.13 -75.37
CA THR A 320 -52.48 -7.73 -73.96
C THR A 320 -52.87 -6.25 -73.83
N VAL A 321 -53.79 -5.93 -72.93
CA VAL A 321 -54.05 -4.56 -72.45
C VAL A 321 -53.52 -4.38 -71.03
N THR A 322 -52.90 -3.25 -70.71
CA THR A 322 -52.34 -2.96 -69.38
C THR A 322 -52.59 -1.52 -68.94
N ASP A 323 -52.69 -1.27 -67.63
CA ASP A 323 -52.74 0.08 -67.05
C ASP A 323 -52.30 0.09 -65.56
N GLN A 324 -52.00 1.26 -65.00
CA GLN A 324 -51.83 1.47 -63.55
C GLN A 324 -52.90 2.39 -62.99
N VAL A 325 -53.65 1.90 -62.01
CA VAL A 325 -54.84 2.57 -61.47
C VAL A 325 -54.71 2.79 -59.97
N GLN A 326 -55.30 3.88 -59.47
CA GLN A 326 -55.27 4.24 -58.05
C GLN A 326 -56.69 4.31 -57.48
N ALA A 327 -56.89 3.72 -56.31
CA ALA A 327 -58.15 3.75 -55.58
C ALA A 327 -58.47 5.20 -55.13
N PRO A 328 -59.66 5.74 -55.44
CA PRO A 328 -60.03 7.11 -55.07
C PRO A 328 -60.28 7.24 -53.56
N ALA A 329 -60.44 8.48 -53.11
CA ALA A 329 -60.88 8.77 -51.75
C ALA A 329 -62.16 7.97 -51.41
N GLN A 330 -62.25 7.46 -50.18
CA GLN A 330 -63.37 6.66 -49.65
C GLN A 330 -63.58 5.26 -50.24
N ALA A 331 -62.74 4.77 -51.15
CA ALA A 331 -62.80 3.38 -51.62
C ALA A 331 -62.48 2.39 -50.48
N VAL A 332 -63.31 1.36 -50.32
CA VAL A 332 -63.11 0.23 -49.39
C VAL A 332 -63.13 -1.13 -50.08
N THR A 333 -63.71 -1.21 -51.27
CA THR A 333 -63.81 -2.44 -52.06
C THR A 333 -63.62 -2.10 -53.53
N ALA A 334 -62.94 -2.96 -54.27
CA ALA A 334 -62.85 -2.92 -55.72
C ALA A 334 -63.42 -4.22 -56.28
N THR A 335 -64.48 -4.13 -57.07
CA THR A 335 -64.99 -5.31 -57.80
C THR A 335 -64.26 -5.42 -59.13
N VAL A 336 -63.77 -6.62 -59.44
CA VAL A 336 -62.96 -6.92 -60.63
C VAL A 336 -63.87 -7.39 -61.75
N TRP A 337 -63.77 -6.80 -62.94
CA TRP A 337 -64.66 -7.08 -64.05
C TRP A 337 -63.94 -7.30 -65.38
N LEU A 338 -64.42 -8.31 -66.12
CA LEU A 338 -64.27 -8.40 -67.58
C LEU A 338 -65.50 -7.76 -68.22
N GLN A 339 -65.34 -7.09 -69.35
CA GLN A 339 -66.47 -6.53 -70.09
C GLN A 339 -66.22 -6.47 -71.60
N ASN A 340 -67.20 -6.96 -72.36
CA ASN A 340 -67.41 -6.60 -73.75
C ASN A 340 -68.41 -5.42 -73.77
N PHE A 341 -67.94 -4.22 -74.10
CA PHE A 341 -68.71 -2.98 -73.96
C PHE A 341 -69.43 -2.62 -75.26
N GLN A 342 -70.75 -2.37 -75.18
CA GLN A 342 -71.62 -1.99 -76.30
C GLN A 342 -71.61 -2.99 -77.48
N GLY A 343 -71.52 -4.29 -77.17
CA GLY A 343 -71.58 -5.37 -78.17
C GLY A 343 -72.97 -5.51 -78.81
N THR A 344 -72.99 -5.85 -80.09
CA THR A 344 -74.20 -6.20 -80.87
C THR A 344 -74.06 -7.52 -81.65
N ALA A 345 -72.83 -7.94 -81.96
CA ALA A 345 -72.53 -9.19 -82.66
C ALA A 345 -71.15 -9.74 -82.25
N GLY A 346 -70.93 -11.02 -82.50
CA GLY A 346 -69.66 -11.73 -82.29
C GLY A 346 -69.26 -11.90 -80.82
N THR A 347 -68.09 -12.50 -80.60
CA THR A 347 -67.60 -12.91 -79.27
C THR A 347 -66.31 -12.21 -78.87
N ALA A 348 -66.08 -12.06 -77.57
CA ALA A 348 -64.80 -11.62 -77.01
C ALA A 348 -64.27 -12.69 -76.04
N ASP A 349 -62.98 -12.99 -76.15
CA ASP A 349 -62.28 -13.97 -75.32
C ASP A 349 -61.27 -13.25 -74.43
N PHE A 350 -61.06 -13.74 -73.21
CA PHE A 350 -60.12 -13.19 -72.22
C PHE A 350 -59.29 -14.31 -71.57
N ASP A 351 -58.02 -14.02 -71.29
CA ASP A 351 -57.09 -14.92 -70.61
C ASP A 351 -55.96 -14.17 -69.86
N ASN A 352 -55.17 -14.89 -69.06
CA ASN A 352 -53.95 -14.41 -68.38
C ASN A 352 -54.14 -13.11 -67.57
N ALA A 353 -55.25 -13.01 -66.84
CA ALA A 353 -55.63 -11.81 -66.11
C ALA A 353 -54.73 -11.57 -64.88
N GLN A 354 -54.19 -10.35 -64.75
CA GLN A 354 -53.26 -9.97 -63.69
C GLN A 354 -53.70 -8.69 -62.95
N ILE A 355 -53.69 -8.77 -61.62
CA ILE A 355 -53.74 -7.60 -60.74
C ILE A 355 -52.59 -7.72 -59.76
N ARG A 356 -51.76 -6.69 -59.65
CA ARG A 356 -50.65 -6.63 -58.68
C ARG A 356 -50.66 -5.31 -57.94
N THR A 357 -50.37 -5.31 -56.63
CA THR A 357 -50.17 -4.08 -55.86
C THR A 357 -48.90 -3.34 -56.31
N VAL A 358 -48.95 -2.01 -56.36
CA VAL A 358 -47.81 -1.16 -56.69
C VAL A 358 -47.34 -0.44 -55.41
N ILE A 359 -46.19 -0.85 -54.89
CA ILE A 359 -45.58 -0.24 -53.69
C ILE A 359 -45.03 1.14 -54.05
N GLY A 360 -45.71 2.19 -53.62
CA GLY A 360 -45.24 3.57 -53.73
C GLY A 360 -44.24 3.95 -52.63
N ALA A 361 -43.54 5.08 -52.80
CA ALA A 361 -42.71 5.65 -51.73
C ALA A 361 -43.56 5.90 -50.48
N GLY A 362 -43.15 5.33 -49.33
CA GLY A 362 -43.90 5.39 -48.07
C GLY A 362 -44.86 4.22 -47.80
N MET A 363 -45.02 3.26 -48.74
CA MET A 363 -45.81 2.03 -48.53
C MET A 363 -45.01 0.88 -47.90
N VAL A 364 -43.75 1.10 -47.54
CA VAL A 364 -42.92 0.16 -46.80
C VAL A 364 -43.07 0.48 -45.31
N LEU A 365 -43.51 -0.50 -44.52
CA LEU A 365 -43.61 -0.37 -43.07
C LEU A 365 -42.19 -0.26 -42.47
N ALA A 366 -42.08 0.44 -41.34
CA ALA A 366 -40.83 0.42 -40.58
C ALA A 366 -40.45 -1.03 -40.25
N GLU A 367 -39.17 -1.37 -40.38
CA GLU A 367 -38.59 -2.68 -40.04
C GLU A 367 -39.08 -3.87 -40.93
N SER A 368 -39.93 -3.65 -41.95
CA SER A 368 -40.46 -4.74 -42.80
C SER A 368 -39.53 -5.20 -43.94
N ILE A 369 -38.26 -4.82 -43.91
CA ILE A 369 -37.23 -5.23 -44.89
C ILE A 369 -36.11 -5.91 -44.09
N GLY A 370 -36.08 -7.24 -44.15
CA GLY A 370 -35.04 -8.06 -43.53
C GLY A 370 -33.91 -8.40 -44.51
N THR A 371 -33.11 -9.39 -44.13
CA THR A 371 -31.99 -9.87 -44.93
C THR A 371 -32.41 -10.74 -46.12
N LEU A 372 -33.61 -11.34 -46.08
CA LEU A 372 -34.13 -12.16 -47.18
C LEU A 372 -34.66 -11.31 -48.34
N GLU A 373 -35.14 -10.11 -48.02
CA GLU A 373 -35.65 -9.11 -48.96
C GLU A 373 -34.51 -8.33 -49.67
N LEU A 374 -33.27 -8.45 -49.18
CA LEU A 374 -32.08 -7.78 -49.69
C LEU A 374 -31.15 -8.79 -50.37
N ALA A 375 -31.08 -8.77 -51.70
CA ALA A 375 -30.06 -9.51 -52.43
C ALA A 375 -28.64 -9.03 -52.06
N ALA A 376 -27.66 -9.93 -52.13
CA ALA A 376 -26.25 -9.58 -51.91
C ALA A 376 -25.83 -8.40 -52.82
N GLU A 377 -25.04 -7.48 -52.28
CA GLU A 377 -24.56 -6.25 -52.95
C GLU A 377 -25.68 -5.29 -53.45
N SER A 378 -26.96 -5.55 -53.14
CA SER A 378 -28.07 -4.70 -53.59
C SER A 378 -28.02 -3.28 -53.03
N ILE A 379 -27.41 -3.07 -51.86
CA ILE A 379 -27.17 -1.77 -51.24
C ILE A 379 -25.71 -1.36 -51.46
N THR A 380 -25.46 -0.58 -52.51
CA THR A 380 -24.16 0.05 -52.76
C THR A 380 -24.07 1.41 -52.05
N GLY A 381 -22.85 1.93 -51.83
CA GLY A 381 -22.65 3.21 -51.15
C GLY A 381 -23.40 4.39 -51.77
N GLU A 382 -23.59 4.40 -53.10
CA GLU A 382 -24.37 5.42 -53.83
C GLU A 382 -25.88 5.39 -53.51
N LYS A 383 -26.40 4.25 -53.03
CA LYS A 383 -27.80 4.09 -52.61
C LYS A 383 -28.02 4.51 -51.15
N VAL A 384 -26.95 4.79 -50.41
CA VAL A 384 -27.01 5.24 -49.00
C VAL A 384 -26.86 6.76 -48.97
N ALA A 385 -27.90 7.47 -48.54
CA ALA A 385 -27.82 8.91 -48.37
C ALA A 385 -26.80 9.29 -47.28
N ALA A 386 -26.12 10.42 -47.45
CA ALA A 386 -25.11 10.87 -46.50
C ALA A 386 -25.70 11.03 -45.08
N LYS A 387 -25.00 10.46 -44.08
CA LYS A 387 -25.40 10.43 -42.65
C LYS A 387 -26.59 9.52 -42.30
N THR A 388 -27.03 8.62 -43.19
CA THR A 388 -28.07 7.62 -42.86
C THR A 388 -27.59 6.57 -41.85
N ILE A 389 -26.32 6.16 -41.92
CA ILE A 389 -25.70 5.26 -40.95
C ILE A 389 -25.00 6.10 -39.88
N THR A 390 -25.37 5.93 -38.61
CA THR A 390 -24.70 6.54 -37.46
C THR A 390 -24.00 5.45 -36.63
N ALA A 391 -23.30 5.85 -35.56
CA ALA A 391 -22.66 4.89 -34.66
C ALA A 391 -23.65 3.92 -33.96
N ARG A 392 -24.96 4.22 -33.94
CA ARG A 392 -25.99 3.33 -33.39
C ARG A 392 -26.23 2.09 -34.26
N GLU A 393 -26.12 2.24 -35.58
CA GLU A 393 -26.42 1.19 -36.55
C GLU A 393 -25.19 0.28 -36.82
N VAL A 394 -24.04 0.57 -36.21
CA VAL A 394 -22.80 -0.21 -36.34
C VAL A 394 -22.62 -1.11 -35.12
N GLN A 395 -22.49 -2.42 -35.33
CA GLN A 395 -22.22 -3.37 -34.25
C GLN A 395 -20.82 -3.16 -33.67
N ALA A 396 -20.68 -3.29 -32.35
CA ALA A 396 -19.37 -3.25 -31.71
C ALA A 396 -18.44 -4.32 -32.31
N LEU A 397 -17.21 -3.92 -32.65
CA LEU A 397 -16.16 -4.74 -33.27
C LEU A 397 -16.42 -5.25 -34.71
N SER A 398 -17.50 -4.81 -35.40
CA SER A 398 -17.78 -5.26 -36.78
C SER A 398 -16.98 -4.53 -37.88
N LEU A 399 -16.21 -3.51 -37.52
CA LEU A 399 -15.27 -2.83 -38.42
C LEU A 399 -13.85 -3.22 -37.99
N THR A 400 -13.14 -3.96 -38.84
CA THR A 400 -11.74 -4.33 -38.61
C THR A 400 -10.80 -3.41 -39.40
N GLY A 401 -9.51 -3.72 -39.42
CA GLY A 401 -8.53 -2.94 -40.17
C GLY A 401 -8.76 -2.97 -41.69
N ASP A 402 -9.28 -4.08 -42.22
CA ASP A 402 -9.43 -4.28 -43.66
C ASP A 402 -10.63 -3.53 -44.24
N GLU A 403 -11.69 -3.29 -43.44
CA GLU A 403 -12.83 -2.43 -43.82
C GLU A 403 -12.52 -0.93 -43.71
N MET A 404 -11.36 -0.54 -43.17
CA MET A 404 -10.95 0.86 -43.02
C MET A 404 -9.93 1.26 -44.08
N ALA A 405 -10.35 2.09 -45.04
CA ALA A 405 -9.43 2.70 -45.98
C ALA A 405 -8.38 3.58 -45.28
N ALA A 406 -7.17 3.63 -45.85
CA ALA A 406 -6.10 4.46 -45.30
C ALA A 406 -6.50 5.93 -45.20
N ASN A 407 -6.18 6.56 -44.07
CA ASN A 407 -6.55 7.94 -43.70
C ASN A 407 -8.05 8.20 -43.39
N THR A 408 -8.91 7.17 -43.29
CA THR A 408 -10.30 7.37 -42.83
C THR A 408 -10.40 7.90 -41.39
N LEU A 409 -9.51 7.47 -40.49
CA LEU A 409 -9.40 8.00 -39.13
C LEU A 409 -8.20 8.96 -39.05
N THR A 410 -8.48 10.25 -38.91
CA THR A 410 -7.47 11.30 -38.69
C THR A 410 -7.54 11.81 -37.26
N GLY A 411 -6.54 12.57 -36.81
CA GLY A 411 -6.54 13.16 -35.45
C GLY A 411 -7.78 14.02 -35.16
N GLY A 412 -8.38 14.66 -36.18
CA GLY A 412 -9.63 15.42 -36.03
C GLY A 412 -10.88 14.56 -35.81
N HIS A 413 -10.81 13.26 -36.10
CA HIS A 413 -11.89 12.30 -35.83
C HIS A 413 -11.81 11.70 -34.41
N ILE A 414 -10.73 11.96 -33.68
CA ILE A 414 -10.47 11.41 -32.35
C ILE A 414 -10.58 12.55 -31.32
N ARG A 415 -11.58 12.48 -30.44
CA ARG A 415 -11.72 13.46 -29.35
C ARG A 415 -10.54 13.32 -28.38
N ALA A 416 -9.94 14.45 -27.98
CA ALA A 416 -8.85 14.48 -27.00
C ALA A 416 -9.21 13.69 -25.74
N GLY A 417 -8.29 12.82 -25.29
CA GLY A 417 -8.46 11.92 -24.13
C GLY A 417 -9.23 10.62 -24.41
N THR A 418 -9.64 10.34 -25.65
CA THR A 418 -10.35 9.07 -25.99
C THR A 418 -9.40 7.89 -26.19
N LEU A 419 -8.12 8.15 -26.46
CA LEU A 419 -7.05 7.16 -26.52
C LEU A 419 -6.03 7.49 -25.43
N ASP A 420 -5.76 6.54 -24.55
CA ASP A 420 -4.68 6.60 -23.55
C ASP A 420 -3.64 5.50 -23.81
N ALA A 421 -2.60 5.44 -22.98
CA ALA A 421 -1.50 4.49 -23.10
C ALA A 421 -1.90 3.00 -22.97
N THR A 422 -3.10 2.68 -22.47
CA THR A 422 -3.62 1.30 -22.43
C THR A 422 -4.31 0.89 -23.73
N HIS A 423 -4.83 1.87 -24.48
CA HIS A 423 -5.51 1.68 -25.76
C HIS A 423 -4.53 1.65 -26.96
N LEU A 424 -3.28 2.04 -26.75
CA LEU A 424 -2.21 2.03 -27.74
C LEU A 424 -1.15 0.99 -27.34
N ARG A 425 -0.73 0.11 -28.25
CA ARG A 425 0.45 -0.75 -28.03
C ARG A 425 1.74 0.06 -28.17
N ILE A 426 2.04 0.88 -27.16
CA ILE A 426 3.27 1.66 -27.05
C ILE A 426 3.89 1.38 -25.68
N GLY A 427 5.11 0.85 -25.66
CA GLY A 427 5.94 0.77 -24.46
C GLY A 427 5.42 -0.17 -23.35
N THR A 428 5.48 -1.49 -23.55
CA THR A 428 5.15 -2.54 -22.55
C THR A 428 6.00 -2.54 -21.25
N THR A 429 6.80 -1.51 -21.02
CA THR A 429 7.54 -1.26 -19.75
C THR A 429 7.50 0.21 -19.28
N GLY A 430 6.66 1.07 -19.87
CA GLY A 430 6.62 2.51 -19.55
C GLY A 430 7.77 3.34 -20.16
N ASN A 431 8.48 2.81 -21.16
CA ASN A 431 9.41 3.56 -22.00
C ASN A 431 8.65 4.15 -23.20
N VAL A 432 8.73 5.46 -23.41
CA VAL A 432 8.07 6.16 -24.53
C VAL A 432 8.96 6.31 -25.78
N VAL A 433 10.19 5.79 -25.76
CA VAL A 433 11.06 5.69 -26.95
C VAL A 433 10.65 4.49 -27.81
N ALA A 434 10.28 4.72 -29.07
CA ALA A 434 10.06 3.67 -30.05
C ALA A 434 11.40 3.08 -30.54
N ASP A 435 11.44 1.77 -30.82
CA ASP A 435 12.63 1.05 -31.31
C ASP A 435 13.90 1.27 -30.45
N ALA A 436 13.72 1.33 -29.12
CA ALA A 436 14.74 1.68 -28.14
C ALA A 436 16.05 0.86 -28.19
N SER A 437 15.98 -0.39 -28.66
CA SER A 437 17.12 -1.30 -28.84
C SER A 437 17.36 -1.66 -30.33
N TYR A 438 16.75 -0.92 -31.26
CA TYR A 438 16.96 -1.01 -32.71
C TYR A 438 16.64 -2.37 -33.37
N GLU A 439 15.88 -3.24 -32.68
CA GLU A 439 15.56 -4.60 -33.14
C GLU A 439 14.35 -4.68 -34.09
N THR A 440 13.48 -3.66 -34.13
CA THR A 440 12.23 -3.72 -34.90
C THR A 440 12.41 -3.38 -36.39
N GLY A 441 13.59 -2.89 -36.77
CA GLY A 441 13.89 -2.45 -38.14
C GLY A 441 13.31 -1.08 -38.52
N LEU A 442 12.54 -0.44 -37.62
CA LEU A 442 11.93 0.87 -37.83
C LEU A 442 12.99 1.91 -38.22
N MET A 443 14.06 2.01 -37.43
CA MET A 443 15.13 2.99 -37.68
C MET A 443 15.97 2.61 -38.90
N ALA A 444 16.33 1.32 -39.06
CA ALA A 444 17.25 0.84 -40.09
C ALA A 444 16.87 1.22 -41.54
N SER A 445 15.57 1.36 -41.83
CA SER A 445 15.06 1.73 -43.16
C SER A 445 15.13 3.24 -43.50
N THR A 446 15.47 4.09 -42.53
CA THR A 446 15.40 5.57 -42.65
C THR A 446 16.72 6.29 -42.34
N LEU A 447 17.76 5.55 -41.94
CA LEU A 447 19.07 6.11 -41.62
C LEU A 447 19.81 6.59 -42.88
N PRO A 448 20.36 7.82 -42.89
CA PRO A 448 21.17 8.32 -43.99
C PRO A 448 22.60 7.76 -43.93
N GLU A 449 23.41 8.11 -44.93
CA GLU A 449 24.85 7.82 -44.94
C GLU A 449 25.51 8.27 -43.63
N HIS A 450 26.50 7.49 -43.15
CA HIS A 450 27.19 7.60 -41.86
C HIS A 450 26.47 7.05 -40.61
N TYR A 451 25.30 6.42 -40.76
CA TYR A 451 24.56 5.75 -39.69
C TYR A 451 24.17 4.33 -40.11
N GLU A 452 24.24 3.36 -39.19
CA GLU A 452 23.88 1.96 -39.48
C GLU A 452 23.33 1.27 -38.22
N VAL A 453 22.35 0.37 -38.36
CA VAL A 453 21.97 -0.57 -37.28
C VAL A 453 22.77 -1.85 -37.45
N VAL A 454 23.63 -2.16 -36.49
CA VAL A 454 24.57 -3.28 -36.52
C VAL A 454 24.25 -4.34 -35.47
N ASP A 455 24.78 -5.55 -35.61
CA ASP A 455 24.74 -6.57 -34.56
C ASP A 455 25.71 -6.26 -33.40
N GLY A 456 25.36 -6.70 -32.19
CA GLY A 456 26.23 -6.62 -31.01
C GLY A 456 25.87 -5.51 -30.01
N GLY A 457 24.58 -5.39 -29.68
CA GLY A 457 24.07 -4.50 -28.62
C GLY A 457 24.50 -4.87 -27.20
N ASN A 458 24.05 -4.09 -26.23
CA ASN A 458 24.30 -4.31 -24.81
C ASN A 458 23.15 -5.11 -24.19
N ASN A 459 23.23 -6.44 -24.21
CA ASN A 459 22.13 -7.34 -23.83
C ASN A 459 20.91 -7.29 -24.77
N SER A 460 21.07 -6.72 -25.97
CA SER A 460 20.14 -6.81 -27.11
C SER A 460 20.88 -7.39 -28.33
N ALA A 461 20.16 -7.73 -29.39
CA ALA A 461 20.77 -8.19 -30.64
C ALA A 461 21.43 -7.05 -31.44
N LYS A 462 20.88 -5.82 -31.39
CA LYS A 462 21.21 -4.72 -32.30
C LYS A 462 21.68 -3.45 -31.58
N ALA A 463 22.44 -2.62 -32.28
CA ALA A 463 22.81 -1.28 -31.81
C ALA A 463 22.85 -0.29 -32.98
N LEU A 464 22.60 0.98 -32.70
CA LEU A 464 22.87 2.06 -33.64
C LEU A 464 24.38 2.38 -33.63
N ARG A 465 25.01 2.38 -34.80
CA ARG A 465 26.36 2.91 -35.05
C ARG A 465 26.27 4.28 -35.73
N ILE A 466 27.04 5.25 -35.25
CA ILE A 466 27.21 6.59 -35.82
C ILE A 466 28.70 6.80 -36.11
N GLU A 467 29.08 7.01 -37.36
CA GLU A 467 30.45 7.36 -37.76
C GLU A 467 30.78 8.81 -37.37
N THR A 468 32.01 9.11 -36.98
CA THR A 468 32.46 10.47 -36.64
C THR A 468 33.52 11.02 -37.58
N ALA A 469 33.61 12.35 -37.65
CA ALA A 469 34.63 13.07 -38.40
C ALA A 469 34.87 14.47 -37.80
N PRO A 470 36.03 15.11 -38.04
CA PRO A 470 36.36 16.42 -37.49
C PRO A 470 35.36 17.49 -37.96
N GLY A 471 34.92 18.36 -37.04
CA GLY A 471 33.97 19.42 -37.33
C GLY A 471 32.50 18.98 -37.42
N THR A 472 32.19 17.68 -37.28
CA THR A 472 30.82 17.16 -37.49
C THR A 472 30.02 16.98 -36.19
N TYR A 473 28.70 17.09 -36.28
CA TYR A 473 27.75 16.69 -35.23
C TYR A 473 26.67 15.81 -35.84
N ARG A 474 26.84 14.49 -35.73
CA ARG A 474 25.97 13.48 -36.32
C ARG A 474 25.07 12.90 -35.24
N TYR A 475 23.75 12.88 -35.47
CA TYR A 475 22.76 12.46 -34.47
C TYR A 475 21.59 11.70 -35.10
N VAL A 476 21.09 10.70 -34.38
CA VAL A 476 19.78 10.11 -34.64
C VAL A 476 18.79 10.68 -33.65
N GLN A 477 17.61 10.99 -34.15
CA GLN A 477 16.50 11.52 -33.36
C GLN A 477 15.43 10.44 -33.22
N HIS A 478 14.77 10.44 -32.08
CA HIS A 478 13.63 9.61 -31.72
C HIS A 478 12.47 10.52 -31.30
N TRP A 479 11.23 10.06 -31.46
CA TRP A 479 10.02 10.87 -31.24
C TRP A 479 9.16 10.34 -30.09
N PRO A 480 9.59 10.47 -28.82
CA PRO A 480 8.77 10.18 -27.66
C PRO A 480 7.70 11.28 -27.44
N ASN A 481 6.79 11.46 -28.41
CA ASN A 481 5.76 12.51 -28.42
C ASN A 481 4.64 12.32 -27.37
N TYR A 482 4.83 11.44 -26.39
CA TYR A 482 3.86 11.08 -25.36
C TYR A 482 4.27 11.57 -23.97
N VAL A 483 4.99 12.69 -23.90
CA VAL A 483 5.32 13.34 -22.62
C VAL A 483 4.28 14.40 -22.24
N GLN A 484 3.99 14.54 -20.95
CA GLN A 484 3.17 15.64 -20.45
C GLN A 484 4.03 16.86 -20.11
N PRO A 485 3.65 18.08 -20.52
CA PRO A 485 4.30 19.31 -20.07
C PRO A 485 4.17 19.47 -18.55
N GLY A 486 5.27 19.78 -17.87
CA GLY A 486 5.36 19.87 -16.41
C GLY A 486 5.62 18.54 -15.68
N GLU A 487 5.66 17.40 -16.36
CA GLU A 487 6.09 16.12 -15.76
C GLU A 487 7.60 15.90 -15.89
N ARG A 488 8.14 14.93 -15.14
CA ARG A 488 9.56 14.55 -15.15
C ARG A 488 9.76 13.18 -15.78
N TYR A 489 10.76 13.08 -16.65
CA TYR A 489 11.13 11.87 -17.38
C TYR A 489 12.59 11.53 -17.14
N TRP A 490 12.83 10.26 -16.84
CA TRP A 490 14.16 9.66 -16.84
C TRP A 490 14.57 9.34 -18.27
N ILE A 491 15.66 9.93 -18.75
CA ILE A 491 16.27 9.56 -20.03
C ILE A 491 17.56 8.75 -19.81
N GLY A 492 17.83 7.79 -20.70
CA GLY A 492 18.99 6.92 -20.60
C GLY A 492 19.44 6.38 -21.94
N ALA A 493 20.74 6.07 -22.06
CA ALA A 493 21.32 5.38 -23.22
C ALA A 493 22.57 4.61 -22.79
N ASP A 494 22.73 3.38 -23.28
CA ASP A 494 24.02 2.71 -23.29
C ASP A 494 24.83 3.20 -24.49
N TYR A 495 26.14 3.40 -24.29
CA TYR A 495 27.05 3.92 -25.31
C TYR A 495 28.45 3.29 -25.22
N LYS A 496 29.17 3.28 -26.35
CA LYS A 496 30.62 2.99 -26.42
C LYS A 496 31.23 3.59 -27.70
N GLY A 497 32.55 3.63 -27.78
CA GLY A 497 33.31 3.92 -28.98
C GLY A 497 33.86 2.64 -29.65
N SER A 498 34.32 2.76 -30.90
CA SER A 498 35.29 1.83 -31.49
C SER A 498 36.71 2.06 -30.92
N GLU A 499 37.66 1.18 -31.23
CA GLU A 499 39.05 1.28 -30.76
C GLU A 499 39.78 2.56 -31.21
N ASP A 500 39.36 3.11 -32.35
CA ASP A 500 39.84 4.36 -32.95
C ASP A 500 38.96 5.59 -32.62
N PHE A 501 38.02 5.46 -31.68
CA PHE A 501 37.10 6.56 -31.35
C PHE A 501 37.76 7.69 -30.56
N THR A 502 37.86 8.86 -31.19
CA THR A 502 38.51 10.06 -30.64
C THR A 502 37.58 11.26 -30.52
N ALA A 503 36.27 11.07 -30.69
CA ALA A 503 35.25 12.12 -30.58
C ALA A 503 34.61 12.15 -29.17
N ALA A 504 33.48 12.83 -29.03
CA ALA A 504 32.59 12.75 -27.87
C ALA A 504 31.24 12.14 -28.26
N VAL A 505 30.47 11.66 -27.28
CA VAL A 505 29.05 11.28 -27.47
C VAL A 505 28.14 12.18 -26.67
N ALA A 506 26.87 12.28 -27.07
CA ALA A 506 25.87 13.03 -26.34
C ALA A 506 24.48 12.43 -26.45
N MET A 507 23.66 12.66 -25.42
CA MET A 507 22.23 12.33 -25.40
C MET A 507 21.46 13.56 -24.95
N TYR A 508 20.44 13.98 -25.70
CA TYR A 508 19.62 15.15 -25.37
C TYR A 508 18.13 14.91 -25.61
N LEU A 509 17.28 15.30 -24.66
CA LEU A 509 15.86 15.51 -24.90
C LEU A 509 15.64 16.97 -25.32
N GLY A 510 15.27 17.19 -26.58
CA GLY A 510 14.93 18.52 -27.09
C GLY A 510 13.45 18.85 -26.93
N PHE A 511 13.15 20.11 -26.60
CA PHE A 511 11.80 20.64 -26.42
C PHE A 511 11.39 21.50 -27.62
N TYR A 512 10.14 21.38 -28.04
CA TYR A 512 9.61 22.04 -29.24
C TYR A 512 8.21 22.59 -29.00
N ASP A 513 7.93 23.79 -29.51
CA ASP A 513 6.63 24.45 -29.45
C ASP A 513 5.63 23.89 -30.48
N ALA A 514 4.44 24.51 -30.54
CA ALA A 514 3.35 24.13 -31.44
C ALA A 514 3.71 24.24 -32.94
N ASP A 515 4.60 25.17 -33.29
CA ASP A 515 5.07 25.39 -34.65
C ASP A 515 6.23 24.45 -35.03
N GLY A 516 6.68 23.61 -34.08
CA GLY A 516 7.80 22.68 -34.26
C GLY A 516 9.17 23.35 -34.16
N THR A 517 9.24 24.57 -33.64
CA THR A 517 10.50 25.28 -33.37
C THR A 517 11.10 24.77 -32.05
N ARG A 518 12.41 24.55 -32.01
CA ARG A 518 13.09 24.06 -30.79
C ARG A 518 13.24 25.19 -29.79
N THR A 519 12.54 25.10 -28.65
CA THR A 519 12.63 26.06 -27.55
C THR A 519 13.81 25.77 -26.61
N GLY A 520 14.24 24.50 -26.51
CA GLY A 520 15.39 24.13 -25.66
C GLY A 520 15.83 22.67 -25.76
N SER A 521 16.62 22.23 -24.77
CA SER A 521 16.95 20.82 -24.51
C SER A 521 17.70 20.63 -23.20
N VAL A 522 17.55 19.46 -22.58
CA VAL A 522 18.39 18.98 -21.47
C VAL A 522 19.05 17.64 -21.85
N GLY A 523 20.23 17.36 -21.30
CA GLY A 523 20.92 16.09 -21.51
C GLY A 523 22.43 16.15 -21.25
N LEU A 524 23.13 15.09 -21.61
CA LEU A 524 24.51 14.82 -21.27
C LEU A 524 25.44 14.81 -22.48
N HIS A 525 26.69 15.21 -22.25
CA HIS A 525 27.82 15.13 -23.19
C HIS A 525 28.97 14.40 -22.49
N ARG A 526 29.62 13.45 -23.18
CA ARG A 526 30.67 12.59 -22.64
C ARG A 526 31.87 12.59 -23.58
N SER A 527 32.97 13.14 -23.09
CA SER A 527 34.27 13.22 -23.76
C SER A 527 35.18 12.01 -23.46
N ASP A 528 34.77 11.20 -22.48
CA ASP A 528 35.45 10.09 -21.80
C ASP A 528 34.90 8.73 -22.27
N VAL A 529 34.86 8.54 -23.58
CA VAL A 529 34.25 7.36 -24.23
C VAL A 529 35.27 6.22 -24.33
N THR A 530 34.86 5.03 -23.92
CA THR A 530 35.67 3.80 -23.97
C THR A 530 35.10 2.78 -24.95
N THR A 531 35.84 1.70 -25.22
CA THR A 531 35.39 0.57 -26.06
C THR A 531 34.41 -0.37 -25.34
N THR A 532 34.26 -0.24 -24.02
CA THR A 532 33.28 -0.98 -23.22
C THR A 532 31.96 -0.22 -23.14
N TRP A 533 30.83 -0.94 -23.10
CA TRP A 533 29.52 -0.34 -22.88
C TRP A 533 29.46 0.40 -21.53
N GLN A 534 29.19 1.69 -21.58
CA GLN A 534 28.94 2.60 -20.48
C GLN A 534 27.48 3.07 -20.56
N ARG A 535 26.88 3.54 -19.45
CA ARG A 535 25.50 4.09 -19.46
C ARG A 535 25.51 5.56 -19.06
N MET A 536 24.78 6.38 -19.80
CA MET A 536 24.48 7.77 -19.45
C MET A 536 22.99 7.91 -19.14
N THR A 537 22.66 8.67 -18.09
CA THR A 537 21.28 8.81 -17.58
C THR A 537 21.07 10.21 -17.02
N GLU A 538 19.93 10.83 -17.30
CA GLU A 538 19.62 12.19 -16.86
C GLU A 538 18.14 12.31 -16.48
N MET A 539 17.83 13.19 -15.53
CA MET A 539 16.46 13.49 -15.12
C MET A 539 15.99 14.80 -15.78
N VAL A 540 14.93 14.72 -16.59
CA VAL A 540 14.47 15.87 -17.39
C VAL A 540 13.04 16.25 -17.03
N GLU A 541 12.85 17.50 -16.63
CA GLU A 541 11.54 18.13 -16.50
C GLU A 541 11.12 18.75 -17.84
N ILE A 542 9.87 18.54 -18.25
CA ILE A 542 9.37 19.03 -19.54
C ILE A 542 8.83 20.47 -19.35
N PRO A 543 9.36 21.49 -20.06
CA PRO A 543 8.84 22.85 -19.98
C PRO A 543 7.35 22.94 -20.34
N ALA A 544 6.60 23.78 -19.63
CA ALA A 544 5.14 23.88 -19.74
C ALA A 544 4.63 24.36 -21.13
N ASP A 545 5.48 25.00 -21.92
CA ASP A 545 5.25 25.45 -23.30
C ASP A 545 5.63 24.40 -24.36
N THR A 546 6.15 23.24 -23.95
CA THR A 546 6.53 22.15 -24.85
C THR A 546 5.28 21.47 -25.40
N VAL A 547 5.21 21.30 -26.73
CA VAL A 547 4.16 20.52 -27.41
C VAL A 547 4.68 19.16 -27.88
N THR A 548 5.96 19.08 -28.28
CA THR A 548 6.60 17.79 -28.60
C THR A 548 8.03 17.73 -28.07
N VAL A 549 8.51 16.51 -27.81
CA VAL A 549 9.90 16.26 -27.44
C VAL A 549 10.56 15.24 -28.35
N ARG A 550 11.87 15.40 -28.49
CA ARG A 550 12.70 14.55 -29.36
C ARG A 550 13.96 14.14 -28.61
N LEU A 551 14.07 12.85 -28.28
CA LEU A 551 15.29 12.27 -27.73
C LEU A 551 16.30 12.13 -28.85
N ARG A 552 17.55 12.52 -28.63
CA ARG A 552 18.65 12.43 -29.59
C ARG A 552 19.80 11.69 -28.96
N VAL A 553 20.43 10.81 -29.72
CA VAL A 553 21.79 10.31 -29.44
C VAL A 553 22.71 10.75 -30.57
N ALA A 554 23.91 11.20 -30.21
CA ALA A 554 24.78 11.93 -31.11
C ALA A 554 26.25 11.60 -30.87
N ALA A 555 27.04 11.72 -31.93
CA ALA A 555 28.49 11.72 -31.89
C ALA A 555 29.00 13.09 -32.36
N ASP A 556 29.86 13.70 -31.55
CA ASP A 556 30.25 15.11 -31.63
C ASP A 556 31.76 15.24 -31.84
N GLY A 557 32.14 15.64 -33.04
CA GLY A 557 33.50 15.95 -33.45
C GLY A 557 33.75 17.43 -33.70
N ARG A 558 32.82 18.34 -33.38
CA ARG A 558 32.90 19.77 -33.73
C ARG A 558 34.18 20.45 -33.24
N ASP A 559 34.56 20.17 -32.00
CA ASP A 559 35.74 20.73 -31.33
C ASP A 559 36.91 19.71 -31.23
N ARG A 560 36.91 18.67 -32.07
CA ARG A 560 37.89 17.57 -32.09
C ARG A 560 38.52 17.47 -33.49
N PRO A 561 39.68 18.12 -33.75
CA PRO A 561 40.32 18.09 -35.07
C PRO A 561 40.83 16.71 -35.47
N ASP A 562 40.92 15.80 -34.51
CA ASP A 562 41.35 14.41 -34.59
C ASP A 562 40.20 13.39 -34.53
N ALA A 563 38.93 13.83 -34.53
CA ALA A 563 37.76 12.96 -34.42
C ALA A 563 37.68 11.89 -35.53
N ALA A 564 37.71 10.63 -35.12
CA ALA A 564 37.63 9.43 -35.94
C ALA A 564 36.86 8.33 -35.18
N GLY A 565 36.60 7.21 -35.86
CA GLY A 565 35.90 6.06 -35.32
C GLY A 565 34.38 6.22 -35.23
N TYR A 566 33.74 5.25 -34.57
CA TYR A 566 32.29 5.10 -34.46
C TYR A 566 31.80 5.14 -33.01
N ALA A 567 30.72 5.88 -32.77
CA ALA A 567 29.93 5.75 -31.55
C ALA A 567 28.87 4.66 -31.75
N PHE A 568 28.60 3.87 -30.71
CA PHE A 568 27.50 2.90 -30.67
C PHE A 568 26.53 3.29 -29.57
N PHE A 569 25.22 3.09 -29.81
CA PHE A 569 24.14 3.37 -28.86
C PHE A 569 23.13 2.22 -28.82
N ASP A 570 22.63 1.93 -27.62
CA ASP A 570 21.61 0.89 -27.38
C ASP A 570 20.79 1.21 -26.11
N ASN A 571 19.69 0.49 -25.87
CA ASN A 571 18.82 0.57 -24.70
C ASN A 571 18.44 2.00 -24.32
N LEU A 572 17.90 2.72 -25.30
CA LEU A 572 17.41 4.08 -25.12
C LEU A 572 16.19 4.10 -24.21
N GLU A 573 16.15 5.06 -23.29
CA GLU A 573 15.06 5.25 -22.37
C GLU A 573 14.58 6.69 -22.38
N CYS A 574 13.27 6.83 -22.31
CA CYS A 574 12.55 8.00 -21.82
C CYS A 574 11.37 7.42 -21.05
N ARG A 575 11.40 7.45 -19.72
CA ARG A 575 10.37 6.85 -18.84
C ARG A 575 9.76 7.93 -17.96
N ALA A 576 8.44 7.95 -17.84
CA ALA A 576 7.79 8.81 -16.85
C ALA A 576 8.24 8.39 -15.44
N VAL A 577 8.59 9.35 -14.61
CA VAL A 577 8.88 9.09 -13.19
C VAL A 577 7.59 9.22 -12.41
N LEU A 578 7.27 8.23 -11.58
CA LEU A 578 6.16 8.34 -10.65
C LEU A 578 6.56 9.33 -9.56
N THR A 579 6.09 10.56 -9.71
CA THR A 579 6.34 11.70 -8.84
C THR A 579 5.12 12.62 -8.85
N THR A 580 4.89 13.37 -7.78
CA THR A 580 4.03 14.55 -7.85
C THR A 580 4.66 15.57 -8.83
N PRO A 581 3.90 16.12 -9.81
CA PRO A 581 4.45 17.09 -10.77
C PRO A 581 4.96 18.36 -10.11
N GLY A 582 6.05 18.91 -10.65
CA GLY A 582 6.74 20.10 -10.16
C GLY A 582 7.95 19.82 -9.25
N GLY A 583 8.92 20.74 -9.27
CA GLY A 583 10.07 20.72 -8.37
C GLY A 583 9.68 21.07 -6.92
N GLY A 584 9.44 20.05 -6.09
CA GLY A 584 9.12 20.19 -4.67
C GLY A 584 8.98 18.86 -3.95
N GLN A 585 8.14 18.79 -2.89
CA GLN A 585 7.94 17.57 -2.08
C GLN A 585 7.31 16.46 -2.91
N ARG A 586 8.00 15.33 -2.97
CA ARG A 586 7.60 14.21 -3.81
C ARG A 586 8.30 12.93 -3.39
N ALA A 587 7.59 11.81 -3.45
CA ALA A 587 8.23 10.52 -3.57
C ALA A 587 8.51 10.29 -5.05
N GLU A 588 9.77 10.20 -5.47
CA GLU A 588 10.09 9.68 -6.81
C GLU A 588 10.33 8.18 -6.71
N LEU A 589 9.57 7.41 -7.48
CA LEU A 589 9.94 6.06 -7.84
C LEU A 589 10.51 6.08 -9.26
N SER A 590 11.83 5.92 -9.34
CA SER A 590 12.61 5.95 -10.59
C SER A 590 13.37 4.63 -10.78
N PRO A 591 13.96 4.38 -11.97
CA PRO A 591 14.85 3.23 -12.16
C PRO A 591 16.04 3.18 -11.19
N ALA A 592 16.37 4.28 -10.52
CA ALA A 592 17.46 4.37 -9.53
C ALA A 592 17.05 3.98 -8.09
N GLY A 593 15.78 3.60 -7.85
CA GLY A 593 15.25 3.21 -6.55
C GLY A 593 14.14 4.15 -6.02
N LEU A 594 13.73 3.93 -4.76
CA LEU A 594 12.80 4.82 -4.07
C LEU A 594 13.60 5.95 -3.42
N ARG A 595 13.27 7.18 -3.79
CA ARG A 595 13.85 8.40 -3.23
C ARG A 595 12.71 9.30 -2.76
N LEU A 596 12.66 9.57 -1.46
CA LEU A 596 11.73 10.56 -0.92
C LEU A 596 12.43 11.91 -0.95
N PHE A 597 11.77 12.94 -1.48
CA PHE A 597 12.31 14.29 -1.57
C PHE A 597 11.49 15.29 -0.75
N ASP A 598 12.19 16.24 -0.15
CA ASP A 598 11.61 17.34 0.63
C ASP A 598 10.93 18.42 -0.23
N GLU A 599 10.31 19.41 0.42
CA GLU A 599 9.59 20.52 -0.23
C GLU A 599 10.43 21.38 -1.17
N GLN A 600 11.76 21.32 -1.06
CA GLN A 600 12.72 22.05 -1.89
C GLN A 600 13.31 21.15 -2.99
N GLY A 601 13.13 19.85 -2.86
CA GLY A 601 13.42 18.82 -3.84
C GLY A 601 14.73 18.08 -3.65
N GLY A 602 15.32 18.10 -2.45
CA GLY A 602 16.49 17.31 -2.04
C GLY A 602 16.13 15.92 -1.48
N GLU A 603 17.05 14.95 -1.57
CA GLU A 603 16.80 13.54 -1.26
C GLU A 603 16.86 13.26 0.26
N ALA A 604 15.70 13.01 0.87
CA ALA A 604 15.51 12.84 2.31
C ALA A 604 15.56 11.37 2.78
N VAL A 605 15.23 10.41 1.92
CA VAL A 605 15.41 8.96 2.19
C VAL A 605 15.83 8.27 0.88
N SER A 606 16.95 7.56 0.91
CA SER A 606 17.52 6.85 -0.23
C SER A 606 17.45 5.34 -0.03
N LEU A 607 16.60 4.66 -0.79
CA LEU A 607 16.60 3.19 -0.91
C LEU A 607 17.06 2.83 -2.32
N THR A 608 18.37 2.98 -2.53
CA THR A 608 19.00 2.98 -3.85
C THR A 608 20.17 1.97 -3.92
N THR A 609 20.50 1.52 -5.13
CA THR A 609 21.56 0.53 -5.34
C THR A 609 22.90 1.21 -5.66
N GLY A 610 23.86 1.17 -4.73
CA GLY A 610 25.24 1.59 -5.04
C GLY A 610 26.09 2.17 -3.90
N THR A 611 25.54 2.40 -2.72
CA THR A 611 26.25 3.04 -1.58
C THR A 611 26.34 2.13 -0.34
N PRO A 612 27.45 2.13 0.42
CA PRO A 612 27.72 1.15 1.47
C PRO A 612 27.22 1.54 2.89
N ASN A 613 26.07 2.21 3.02
CA ASN A 613 25.42 2.50 4.31
C ASN A 613 23.89 2.28 4.19
N TYR A 614 23.26 1.79 5.26
CA TYR A 614 21.83 1.44 5.25
C TYR A 614 20.90 2.65 5.44
N LEU A 615 21.35 3.66 6.19
CA LEU A 615 20.76 5.00 6.24
C LEU A 615 21.89 5.99 6.56
N THR A 616 22.05 7.01 5.72
CA THR A 616 22.98 8.13 5.95
C THR A 616 22.18 9.41 5.99
N LEU A 617 22.25 10.13 7.11
CA LEU A 617 21.80 11.51 7.24
C LEU A 617 23.02 12.42 7.06
N THR A 618 22.96 13.27 6.05
CA THR A 618 23.97 14.32 5.81
C THR A 618 23.54 15.64 6.40
N ASP A 619 24.50 16.47 6.82
CA ASP A 619 24.22 17.88 7.08
C ASP A 619 23.99 18.67 5.78
N GLY A 620 23.70 19.97 5.91
CA GLY A 620 23.52 20.88 4.78
C GLY A 620 24.78 21.11 3.92
N SER A 621 25.93 20.51 4.24
CA SER A 621 27.13 20.50 3.39
C SER A 621 27.27 19.23 2.56
N GLY A 622 26.37 18.24 2.72
CA GLY A 622 26.50 16.91 2.14
C GLY A 622 27.48 16.00 2.90
N THR A 623 27.99 16.45 4.04
CA THR A 623 28.84 15.63 4.92
C THR A 623 27.95 14.70 5.74
N ALA A 624 28.29 13.41 5.80
CA ALA A 624 27.58 12.46 6.67
C ALA A 624 27.79 12.84 8.15
N VAL A 625 26.71 13.20 8.85
CA VAL A 625 26.71 13.56 10.28
C VAL A 625 26.02 12.52 11.15
N ALA A 626 25.30 11.61 10.53
CA ALA A 626 24.58 10.50 11.14
C ALA A 626 24.58 9.33 10.15
N THR A 627 25.14 8.19 10.52
CA THR A 627 25.15 6.98 9.66
C THR A 627 24.79 5.75 10.46
N ILE A 628 23.88 4.94 9.93
CA ILE A 628 23.70 3.55 10.35
C ILE A 628 24.31 2.66 9.26
N ASP A 629 25.36 1.95 9.63
CA ASP A 629 25.93 0.91 8.78
C ASP A 629 25.13 -0.41 8.88
N GLN A 630 25.54 -1.39 8.09
CA GLN A 630 24.93 -2.72 8.02
C GLN A 630 25.02 -3.52 9.34
N ASP A 631 25.92 -3.15 10.26
CA ASP A 631 26.14 -3.82 11.55
C ASP A 631 25.39 -3.10 12.69
N GLY A 632 24.66 -2.01 12.38
CA GLY A 632 23.94 -1.19 13.34
C GLY A 632 24.83 -0.23 14.12
N ASN A 633 26.06 0.03 13.67
CA ASN A 633 26.90 1.06 14.28
C ASN A 633 26.36 2.43 13.87
N THR A 634 26.00 3.23 14.86
CA THR A 634 25.57 4.61 14.67
C THR A 634 26.77 5.56 14.79
N GLY A 635 27.15 6.19 13.69
CA GLY A 635 28.12 7.29 13.67
C GLY A 635 27.39 8.63 13.68
N VAL A 636 27.22 9.25 14.85
CA VAL A 636 26.56 10.57 15.02
C VAL A 636 27.55 11.63 15.49
N GLY A 637 27.42 12.85 14.97
CA GLY A 637 28.26 13.99 15.36
C GLY A 637 28.03 14.47 16.81
N ASP A 638 26.76 14.52 17.24
CA ASP A 638 26.36 14.93 18.59
C ASP A 638 25.31 13.95 19.17
N LEU A 639 25.38 13.70 20.49
CA LEU A 639 24.50 12.76 21.18
C LEU A 639 24.16 13.23 22.62
N ALA A 640 22.92 13.67 22.84
CA ALA A 640 22.31 13.87 24.15
C ALA A 640 21.11 12.91 24.35
N VAL A 641 21.07 12.07 25.40
CA VAL A 641 20.04 11.00 25.60
C VAL A 641 18.97 11.22 26.71
N ALA A 642 17.67 11.41 26.40
CA ALA A 642 16.57 11.76 27.37
C ALA A 642 16.41 10.81 28.56
N GLY A 643 16.58 9.53 28.29
CA GLY A 643 16.59 8.48 29.29
C GLY A 643 17.95 8.39 29.96
N GLU A 644 18.60 7.25 29.78
CA GLU A 644 19.90 6.92 30.35
C GLU A 644 20.86 6.55 29.21
N LEU A 645 22.00 7.22 29.12
CA LEU A 645 23.05 6.87 28.18
C LEU A 645 23.86 5.72 28.78
N THR A 646 23.74 4.53 28.19
CA THR A 646 24.47 3.35 28.67
C THR A 646 25.64 2.98 27.74
N VAL A 647 26.84 2.86 28.29
CA VAL A 647 28.04 2.37 27.61
C VAL A 647 28.26 0.90 28.00
N GLY A 648 28.35 -0.01 27.04
CA GLY A 648 28.39 -1.46 27.33
C GLY A 648 27.17 -1.95 28.14
N GLY A 649 26.05 -1.23 28.05
CA GLY A 649 24.83 -1.45 28.83
C GLY A 649 24.92 -1.06 30.31
N GLN A 650 25.98 -0.37 30.75
CA GLN A 650 26.05 0.27 32.06
C GLN A 650 25.82 1.77 31.93
N PRO A 651 25.07 2.42 32.83
CA PRO A 651 24.91 3.87 32.83
C PRO A 651 26.25 4.59 32.80
N LEU A 652 26.39 5.65 32.00
CA LEU A 652 27.60 6.47 31.96
C LEU A 652 27.96 7.02 33.35
N GLU A 653 26.94 7.33 34.13
CA GLU A 653 26.99 7.73 35.54
C GLU A 653 27.77 6.71 36.39
N SER A 654 27.63 5.40 36.14
CA SER A 654 28.40 4.35 36.83
C SER A 654 29.90 4.47 36.55
N TYR A 655 30.29 4.79 35.31
CA TYR A 655 31.70 5.00 34.94
C TYR A 655 32.25 6.29 35.55
N LEU A 656 31.49 7.38 35.50
CA LEU A 656 31.87 8.66 36.11
C LEU A 656 32.00 8.55 37.64
N SER A 657 31.15 7.74 38.29
CA SER A 657 31.20 7.55 39.75
C SER A 657 32.50 6.90 40.24
N ALA A 658 33.27 6.23 39.38
CA ALA A 658 34.56 5.64 39.72
C ALA A 658 35.67 6.68 39.96
N PHE A 659 35.50 7.93 39.50
CA PHE A 659 36.47 9.01 39.66
C PHE A 659 36.16 9.87 40.91
N PRO A 660 37.14 10.59 41.48
CA PRO A 660 36.93 11.62 42.49
C PRO A 660 35.99 12.74 42.01
N ARG A 661 35.13 13.28 42.90
CA ARG A 661 34.32 14.48 42.56
C ARG A 661 35.07 15.80 42.76
N GLY A 662 36.23 15.79 43.45
CA GLY A 662 37.04 16.98 43.68
C GLY A 662 36.53 17.84 44.85
N LEU A 663 36.77 19.15 44.81
CA LEU A 663 36.35 20.08 45.87
C LEU A 663 34.81 20.14 45.99
N VAL A 664 34.28 19.81 47.17
CA VAL A 664 32.84 19.84 47.49
C VAL A 664 32.45 20.98 48.42
N ALA A 665 33.39 21.55 49.19
CA ALA A 665 33.18 22.77 49.99
C ALA A 665 34.51 23.51 50.19
N ILE A 666 34.50 24.85 50.25
CA ILE A 666 35.69 25.68 50.48
C ILE A 666 35.33 27.04 51.10
N ASP A 667 36.19 27.53 51.99
CA ASP A 667 36.24 28.92 52.47
C ASP A 667 37.67 29.46 52.38
N TYR A 668 37.79 30.74 51.98
CA TYR A 668 39.06 31.46 51.76
C TYR A 668 39.50 32.32 52.95
N GLN A 669 38.84 32.20 54.10
CA GLN A 669 39.25 32.75 55.40
C GLN A 669 39.57 34.25 55.39
N ALA A 670 38.66 35.05 54.82
CA ALA A 670 38.81 36.51 54.78
C ALA A 670 38.71 37.20 56.17
N GLY A 671 38.31 36.46 57.21
CA GLY A 671 38.16 36.94 58.58
C GLY A 671 39.23 36.40 59.55
N SER A 672 39.29 36.98 60.75
CA SER A 672 40.14 36.50 61.83
C SER A 672 39.37 36.35 63.14
N MET A 673 39.64 35.28 63.89
CA MET A 673 39.08 35.05 65.23
C MET A 673 40.20 34.94 66.27
N THR A 674 39.94 35.36 67.51
CA THR A 674 40.92 35.31 68.60
C THR A 674 40.37 34.50 69.77
N ALA A 675 41.14 33.51 70.25
CA ALA A 675 40.81 32.67 71.39
C ALA A 675 41.83 32.81 72.53
N SER A 676 41.41 32.44 73.74
CA SER A 676 42.26 32.29 74.93
C SER A 676 42.34 30.80 75.32
N THR A 677 42.27 30.48 76.61
CA THR A 677 42.31 29.10 77.13
C THR A 677 41.02 28.30 76.90
N THR A 678 39.93 28.97 76.49
CA THR A 678 38.65 28.35 76.13
C THR A 678 38.53 28.18 74.63
N TYR A 679 37.91 27.08 74.17
CA TYR A 679 37.66 26.85 72.75
C TYR A 679 36.77 27.94 72.15
N TYR A 680 37.15 28.40 70.96
CA TYR A 680 36.39 29.35 70.14
C TYR A 680 36.21 28.80 68.72
N GLY A 681 35.13 29.19 68.03
CA GLY A 681 34.90 28.84 66.62
C GLY A 681 35.71 29.72 65.67
N PHE A 682 36.18 29.16 64.56
CA PHE A 682 36.90 29.91 63.52
C PHE A 682 36.09 30.01 62.22
N VAL A 683 35.89 28.88 61.54
CA VAL A 683 35.23 28.77 60.23
C VAL A 683 34.39 27.50 60.17
N GLU A 684 33.26 27.56 59.48
CA GLU A 684 32.32 26.45 59.29
C GLU A 684 32.14 26.15 57.79
N LEU A 685 32.00 24.87 57.43
CA LEU A 685 31.62 24.42 56.08
C LEU A 685 30.54 23.35 56.14
N SER A 686 29.70 23.29 55.11
CA SER A 686 28.69 22.25 54.93
C SER A 686 28.95 21.46 53.65
N PHE A 687 28.77 20.13 53.70
CA PHE A 687 28.81 19.25 52.52
C PHE A 687 27.89 18.05 52.71
N ASP A 688 27.48 17.41 51.60
CA ASP A 688 26.77 16.13 51.63
C ASP A 688 27.74 14.97 51.48
N ALA A 689 27.77 14.09 52.47
CA ALA A 689 28.58 12.88 52.51
C ALA A 689 27.85 11.70 51.85
N ASP A 690 28.52 11.03 50.93
CA ASP A 690 28.08 9.82 50.24
C ASP A 690 28.76 8.60 50.89
N ALA A 691 27.98 7.67 51.43
CA ALA A 691 28.50 6.51 52.16
C ALA A 691 29.46 5.65 51.33
N SER A 692 29.36 5.68 50.00
CA SER A 692 30.20 4.91 49.08
C SER A 692 31.56 5.54 48.78
N ARG A 693 31.90 6.69 49.37
CA ARG A 693 33.02 7.55 48.96
C ARG A 693 33.95 7.93 50.11
N MET A 694 35.07 8.58 49.80
CA MET A 694 36.01 9.13 50.78
C MET A 694 36.19 10.64 50.60
N TYR A 695 36.39 11.31 51.73
CA TYR A 695 36.56 12.75 51.81
C TYR A 695 37.83 13.10 52.56
N ARG A 696 38.60 14.03 52.00
CA ARG A 696 39.69 14.75 52.66
C ARG A 696 39.16 16.08 53.18
N VAL A 697 39.38 16.38 54.45
CA VAL A 697 39.08 17.68 55.07
C VAL A 697 40.39 18.34 55.45
N VAL A 698 40.63 19.56 54.97
CA VAL A 698 41.89 20.31 55.16
C VAL A 698 41.60 21.71 55.65
N LEU A 699 42.36 22.13 56.67
CA LEU A 699 42.51 23.50 57.11
C LEU A 699 43.97 23.89 57.00
N ASP A 700 44.23 24.97 56.30
CA ASP A 700 45.53 25.63 56.21
C ASP A 700 45.32 27.12 56.52
N CYS A 701 45.95 27.64 57.57
CA CYS A 701 45.74 29.00 58.04
C CYS A 701 46.96 29.55 58.78
N TYR A 702 46.93 30.81 59.20
CA TYR A 702 47.97 31.40 60.04
C TYR A 702 47.48 31.64 61.47
N ALA A 703 48.32 31.29 62.43
CA ALA A 703 48.16 31.58 63.84
C ALA A 703 49.12 32.68 64.29
N ASP A 704 48.63 33.57 65.15
CA ASP A 704 49.37 34.71 65.70
C ASP A 704 49.19 34.76 67.23
N PRO A 705 50.14 34.23 68.02
CA PRO A 705 50.10 34.23 69.47
C PRO A 705 50.60 35.56 70.06
N SER A 706 49.88 36.08 71.05
CA SER A 706 50.20 37.38 71.71
C SER A 706 51.48 37.36 72.56
N ALA A 707 52.00 36.17 72.87
CA ALA A 707 53.24 35.93 73.61
C ALA A 707 53.80 34.55 73.27
N SER A 708 55.10 34.33 73.45
CA SER A 708 55.75 33.02 73.32
C SER A 708 55.44 32.08 74.49
N GLY A 709 55.52 30.77 74.23
CA GLY A 709 55.24 29.70 75.18
C GLY A 709 53.87 29.04 74.95
N GLY A 710 53.74 27.79 75.38
CA GLY A 710 52.49 27.02 75.26
C GLY A 710 52.25 26.37 73.89
N GLU A 711 50.99 25.96 73.69
CA GLU A 711 50.50 25.23 72.52
C GLU A 711 49.17 25.80 72.02
N LEU A 712 48.96 25.79 70.71
CA LEU A 712 47.67 25.97 70.05
C LEU A 712 47.06 24.59 69.81
N THR A 713 45.83 24.36 70.28
CA THR A 713 45.02 23.21 69.86
C THR A 713 44.03 23.66 68.79
N VAL A 714 43.98 22.98 67.65
CA VAL A 714 42.94 23.15 66.62
C VAL A 714 42.21 21.84 66.42
N VAL A 715 40.89 21.90 66.27
CA VAL A 715 39.98 20.75 66.28
C VAL A 715 38.93 20.89 65.19
N PHE A 716 38.79 19.86 64.35
CA PHE A 716 37.62 19.69 63.50
C PHE A 716 36.48 19.07 64.30
N ARG A 717 35.31 19.68 64.24
CA ARG A 717 34.08 19.22 64.87
C ARG A 717 32.98 19.01 63.85
N ASP A 718 32.17 17.99 64.05
CA ASP A 718 31.04 17.66 63.18
C ASP A 718 29.72 17.84 63.95
N GLY A 719 28.82 18.66 63.41
CA GLY A 719 27.46 18.86 63.90
C GLY A 719 26.42 17.94 63.27
N GLY A 720 26.80 17.08 62.31
CA GLY A 720 25.88 16.44 61.39
C GLY A 720 25.05 17.49 60.64
N ALA A 721 23.75 17.25 60.48
CA ALA A 721 22.83 18.23 59.90
C ALA A 721 22.52 19.44 60.82
N SER A 722 22.95 19.42 62.10
CA SER A 722 22.70 20.49 63.06
C SER A 722 23.78 21.58 63.03
N THR A 723 23.48 22.78 63.54
CA THR A 723 24.48 23.83 63.72
C THR A 723 25.59 23.36 64.67
N PRO A 724 26.86 23.30 64.23
CA PRO A 724 27.96 22.84 65.06
C PRO A 724 28.34 23.86 66.14
N THR A 725 28.91 23.38 67.24
CA THR A 725 29.34 24.17 68.39
C THR A 725 30.71 23.73 68.88
N ILE A 726 31.30 24.45 69.84
CA ILE A 726 32.55 24.04 70.52
C ILE A 726 32.45 22.70 71.29
N ASN A 727 31.25 22.15 71.44
CA ASN A 727 31.00 20.86 72.07
C ASN A 727 30.61 19.75 71.06
N SER A 728 30.49 20.08 69.77
CA SER A 728 30.18 19.10 68.71
C SER A 728 31.30 18.05 68.54
N THR A 729 30.92 16.89 68.00
CA THR A 729 31.76 15.68 67.93
C THR A 729 33.11 15.97 67.29
N GLN A 730 34.19 15.75 68.04
CA GLN A 730 35.55 15.93 67.53
C GLN A 730 35.89 14.81 66.53
N ILE A 731 36.23 15.17 65.30
CA ILE A 731 36.62 14.23 64.23
C ILE A 731 38.13 14.22 63.96
N GLN A 732 38.85 15.30 64.32
CA GLN A 732 40.31 15.37 64.23
C GLN A 732 40.84 16.51 65.12
N SER A 733 42.06 16.41 65.63
CA SER A 733 42.73 17.52 66.33
C SER A 733 44.23 17.58 66.08
N GLY A 734 44.78 18.78 65.95
CA GLY A 734 46.21 19.07 65.91
C GLY A 734 46.65 19.91 67.10
N ILE A 735 47.87 19.68 67.58
CA ILE A 735 48.52 20.46 68.63
C ILE A 735 49.81 21.05 68.06
N TYR A 736 49.93 22.37 68.11
CA TYR A 736 51.02 23.13 67.48
C TYR A 736 51.74 23.94 68.58
N PRO A 737 53.04 23.72 68.84
CA PRO A 737 53.76 24.50 69.85
C PRO A 737 53.90 25.97 69.42
N LEU A 738 53.94 26.88 70.39
CA LEU A 738 54.03 28.33 70.19
C LEU A 738 55.37 28.86 70.70
N PRO A 739 56.52 28.53 70.07
CA PRO A 739 57.85 28.87 70.61
C PRO A 739 58.17 30.37 70.57
N THR A 740 57.51 31.13 69.69
CA THR A 740 57.74 32.56 69.46
C THR A 740 56.40 33.30 69.37
N ALA A 741 56.41 34.60 69.67
CA ALA A 741 55.32 35.50 69.26
C ALA A 741 55.38 35.73 67.73
N GLY A 742 54.22 35.92 67.09
CA GLY A 742 54.13 36.19 65.64
C GLY A 742 53.74 34.99 64.76
N TYR A 743 53.59 35.25 63.46
CA TYR A 743 52.86 34.39 62.52
C TYR A 743 53.46 32.99 62.32
N ARG A 744 52.62 31.96 62.43
CA ARG A 744 52.95 30.55 62.14
C ARG A 744 51.85 29.90 61.31
N ARG A 745 52.22 29.19 60.23
CA ARG A 745 51.28 28.38 59.44
C ARG A 745 50.81 27.14 60.22
N VAL A 746 49.54 26.81 60.09
CA VAL A 746 48.82 25.74 60.80
C VAL A 746 48.07 24.92 59.77
N HIS A 747 48.48 23.66 59.59
CA HIS A 747 47.84 22.68 58.69
C HIS A 747 47.20 21.56 59.53
N LEU A 748 45.91 21.31 59.35
CA LEU A 748 45.16 20.20 59.95
C LEU A 748 44.44 19.44 58.84
N GLU A 749 44.61 18.11 58.79
CA GLU A 749 44.02 17.26 57.77
C GLU A 749 43.44 15.96 58.36
N THR A 750 42.38 15.45 57.76
CA THR A 750 41.87 14.09 57.98
C THR A 750 41.27 13.53 56.70
N ILE A 751 41.40 12.22 56.49
CA ILE A 751 40.69 11.46 55.45
C ILE A 751 39.71 10.52 56.16
N ARG A 752 38.45 10.54 55.73
CA ARG A 752 37.35 9.74 56.30
C ARG A 752 36.44 9.23 55.19
N SER A 753 35.88 8.04 55.34
CA SER A 753 34.81 7.58 54.44
C SER A 753 33.51 8.30 54.76
N GLY A 754 32.64 8.49 53.76
CA GLY A 754 31.29 9.01 54.00
C GLY A 754 30.48 8.10 54.93
N ALA A 755 30.73 6.78 54.92
CA ALA A 755 30.14 5.86 55.89
C ALA A 755 30.57 6.13 57.35
N THR A 756 31.74 6.74 57.58
CA THR A 756 32.22 7.15 58.91
C THR A 756 31.68 8.50 59.35
N PHE A 757 31.32 9.40 58.42
CA PHE A 757 30.54 10.60 58.74
C PHE A 757 29.08 10.23 59.05
N GLY A 758 28.47 9.43 58.17
CA GLY A 758 27.03 9.35 57.98
C GLY A 758 26.69 9.82 56.57
N ALA A 759 25.61 9.29 55.98
CA ALA A 759 25.17 9.74 54.66
C ALA A 759 24.28 10.98 54.79
N GLY A 760 24.46 11.96 53.90
CA GLY A 760 23.70 13.22 53.87
C GLY A 760 24.48 14.43 54.41
N LEU A 761 23.76 15.46 54.85
CA LEU A 761 24.34 16.76 55.20
C LEU A 761 25.17 16.73 56.50
N HIS A 762 26.42 17.17 56.39
CA HIS A 762 27.35 17.39 57.50
C HIS A 762 27.85 18.84 57.55
N ARG A 763 27.83 19.44 58.74
CA ARG A 763 28.33 20.80 59.03
C ARG A 763 29.56 20.71 59.93
N LEU A 764 30.72 21.01 59.36
CA LEU A 764 32.01 20.93 60.01
C LEU A 764 32.48 22.30 60.51
N LEU A 765 32.85 22.40 61.79
CA LEU A 765 33.37 23.60 62.43
C LEU A 765 34.82 23.41 62.85
N VAL A 766 35.68 24.36 62.47
CA VAL A 766 37.01 24.52 63.05
C VAL A 766 36.89 25.23 64.40
N THR A 767 37.45 24.64 65.44
CA THR A 767 37.54 25.27 66.77
C THR A 767 38.97 25.24 67.31
N PHE A 768 39.35 26.24 68.11
CA PHE A 768 40.73 26.39 68.56
C PHE A 768 40.85 27.08 69.93
N ARG A 769 41.99 26.91 70.60
CA ARG A 769 42.39 27.57 71.86
C ARG A 769 43.90 27.54 72.05
N CYS A 770 44.44 28.39 72.93
CA CYS A 770 45.80 28.23 73.45
C CYS A 770 45.82 27.54 74.82
N LYS A 771 46.93 26.90 75.19
CA LYS A 771 47.09 26.19 76.46
C LYS A 771 48.57 26.19 76.88
N GLY A 772 48.84 26.16 78.19
CA GLY A 772 50.19 26.01 78.74
C GLY A 772 51.17 27.18 78.50
N GLY A 773 50.68 28.31 77.96
CA GLY A 773 51.45 29.55 77.84
C GLY A 773 51.27 30.48 79.04
N PRO A 774 51.82 31.71 78.99
CA PRO A 774 51.75 32.68 80.07
C PRO A 774 50.31 33.14 80.37
N SER A 775 50.08 33.63 81.59
CA SER A 775 48.77 34.15 82.00
C SER A 775 48.31 35.29 81.09
N GLY A 776 47.06 35.21 80.60
CA GLY A 776 46.49 36.20 79.67
C GLY A 776 46.87 36.03 78.20
N GLN A 777 47.60 34.97 77.81
CA GLN A 777 47.89 34.69 76.40
C GLN A 777 46.61 34.52 75.57
N THR A 778 46.62 35.04 74.35
CA THR A 778 45.63 34.78 73.30
C THR A 778 46.32 34.36 72.00
N VAL A 779 45.56 33.70 71.12
CA VAL A 779 45.99 33.36 69.75
C VAL A 779 44.91 33.82 68.79
N ARG A 780 45.31 34.47 67.70
CA ARG A 780 44.45 34.80 66.56
C ARG A 780 44.67 33.79 65.43
N LEU A 781 43.61 33.20 64.88
CA LEU A 781 43.63 32.51 63.59
C LEU A 781 43.10 33.43 62.50
N PHE A 782 43.72 33.41 61.32
CA PHE A 782 43.35 34.26 60.18
C PHE A 782 43.83 33.71 58.84
N GLY A 783 43.18 34.18 57.77
CA GLY A 783 43.72 34.26 56.40
C GLY A 783 43.73 35.71 55.91
N GLY A 784 44.30 35.98 54.74
CA GLY A 784 44.25 37.29 54.10
C GLY A 784 44.93 37.33 52.73
N SER A 785 44.82 38.44 51.99
CA SER A 785 45.19 38.53 50.57
C SER A 785 46.66 38.23 50.22
N ASN A 786 47.58 38.36 51.17
CA ASN A 786 48.99 38.01 51.00
C ASN A 786 49.37 36.67 51.65
N HIS A 787 48.44 36.06 52.40
CA HIS A 787 48.62 34.85 53.22
C HIS A 787 47.29 34.09 53.20
N HIS A 788 46.95 33.49 52.04
CA HIS A 788 45.66 32.84 51.84
C HIS A 788 45.45 31.73 52.88
N GLY A 789 44.38 31.85 53.66
CA GLY A 789 43.87 30.76 54.48
C GLY A 789 42.84 29.97 53.68
N LEU A 790 42.80 28.66 53.88
CA LEU A 790 41.92 27.72 53.18
C LEU A 790 41.34 26.75 54.19
N PHE A 791 40.02 26.63 54.25
CA PHE A 791 39.36 25.46 54.82
C PHE A 791 38.58 24.82 53.68
N TYR A 792 38.76 23.53 53.42
CA TYR A 792 38.08 22.85 52.32
C TYR A 792 37.82 21.37 52.58
N ILE A 793 36.90 20.83 51.80
CA ILE A 793 36.51 19.43 51.76
C ILE A 793 36.59 18.96 50.32
N GLU A 794 37.31 17.87 50.09
CA GLU A 794 37.55 17.25 48.79
C GLU A 794 37.04 15.81 48.80
N ASP A 795 36.20 15.44 47.82
CA ASP A 795 35.83 14.08 47.50
C ASP A 795 36.96 13.43 46.71
N ILE A 796 37.64 12.45 47.32
CA ILE A 796 38.84 11.80 46.79
C ILE A 796 38.55 10.44 46.11
N GLY A 797 37.28 10.14 45.79
CA GLY A 797 36.87 8.95 45.06
C GLY A 797 36.09 7.91 45.87
N PRO A 798 35.82 6.73 45.27
CA PRO A 798 35.14 5.62 45.92
C PRO A 798 35.84 5.12 47.19
N TYR A 799 35.07 4.50 48.09
CA TYR A 799 35.59 3.91 49.31
C TYR A 799 36.63 2.81 49.05
N VAL A 800 37.81 2.99 49.62
CA VAL A 800 38.87 1.98 49.67
C VAL A 800 38.86 1.36 51.07
N PRO A 801 38.66 0.04 51.21
CA PRO A 801 38.69 -0.63 52.51
C PRO A 801 40.11 -0.62 53.10
N GLU A 802 40.20 -0.76 54.42
CA GLU A 802 41.49 -0.89 55.11
C GLU A 802 42.22 -2.17 54.65
N THR A 803 43.39 -1.98 54.08
CA THR A 803 44.30 -3.05 53.61
C THR A 803 45.61 -3.12 54.40
N GLY A 804 45.85 -2.13 55.27
CA GLY A 804 47.05 -2.03 56.10
C GLY A 804 47.15 -3.14 57.15
N LYS A 805 48.38 -3.42 57.57
CA LYS A 805 48.69 -4.29 58.71
C LYS A 805 49.77 -3.61 59.55
N CYS A 806 49.70 -3.72 60.86
CA CYS A 806 50.76 -3.26 61.75
C CYS A 806 52.06 -4.04 61.47
N ASN A 807 53.18 -3.33 61.45
CA ASN A 807 54.53 -3.88 61.33
C ASN A 807 55.40 -3.16 62.37
N ASP A 808 56.04 -3.93 63.23
CA ASP A 808 56.91 -3.47 64.32
C ASP A 808 58.37 -3.28 63.89
N GLY A 809 58.68 -3.58 62.62
CA GLY A 809 60.04 -3.62 62.06
C GLY A 809 60.54 -5.04 61.78
N GLY A 810 59.87 -6.08 62.29
CA GLY A 810 60.20 -7.49 62.04
C GLY A 810 59.67 -8.05 60.71
N GLY A 811 58.77 -7.32 60.03
CA GLY A 811 58.08 -7.79 58.83
C GLY A 811 56.70 -8.40 59.13
N THR A 812 55.82 -8.45 58.12
CA THR A 812 54.46 -8.98 58.27
C THR A 812 54.40 -10.47 57.90
N ALA A 813 53.96 -11.33 58.82
CA ALA A 813 53.84 -12.77 58.59
C ALA A 813 52.88 -13.12 57.43
N GLU A 814 51.79 -12.36 57.29
CA GLU A 814 50.87 -12.45 56.16
C GLU A 814 50.89 -11.11 55.39
N PRO A 815 51.13 -11.10 54.07
CA PRO A 815 51.15 -9.87 53.27
C PRO A 815 49.88 -9.00 53.44
N PRO A 816 49.99 -7.66 53.35
CA PRO A 816 48.82 -6.78 53.24
C PRO A 816 47.94 -7.20 52.05
N THR A 817 46.62 -7.27 52.26
CA THR A 817 45.68 -7.72 51.23
C THR A 817 45.45 -6.62 50.19
N LYS A 818 45.13 -6.99 48.95
CA LYS A 818 44.85 -6.05 47.86
C LYS A 818 43.47 -6.30 47.26
N GLN A 819 42.81 -5.23 46.84
CA GLN A 819 41.59 -5.33 46.03
C GLN A 819 41.92 -5.57 44.55
N TYR A 820 41.23 -6.51 43.94
CA TYR A 820 41.32 -6.88 42.54
C TYR A 820 39.94 -6.78 41.89
N THR A 821 39.87 -6.33 40.64
CA THR A 821 38.70 -6.46 39.76
C THR A 821 39.15 -7.17 38.49
N LYS A 822 38.52 -8.30 38.14
CA LYS A 822 38.87 -9.10 36.96
C LYS A 822 37.64 -9.47 36.15
N THR A 823 37.78 -9.51 34.83
CA THR A 823 36.74 -9.94 33.89
C THR A 823 37.13 -11.24 33.21
N TYR A 824 36.16 -12.16 33.07
CA TYR A 824 36.31 -13.50 32.54
C TYR A 824 35.25 -13.74 31.45
N THR A 825 35.67 -13.94 30.20
CA THR A 825 34.77 -14.34 29.12
C THR A 825 34.38 -15.82 29.28
N ALA A 826 33.12 -16.18 29.00
CA ALA A 826 32.66 -17.56 29.07
C ALA A 826 33.49 -18.48 28.15
N SER A 827 33.90 -19.63 28.69
CA SER A 827 34.67 -20.66 27.95
C SER A 827 33.78 -21.64 27.22
N TRP A 828 32.55 -21.83 27.70
CA TRP A 828 31.53 -22.66 27.05
C TRP A 828 30.15 -22.16 27.43
N SER A 829 29.18 -22.41 26.55
CA SER A 829 27.76 -22.21 26.82
C SER A 829 26.93 -23.26 26.09
N GLY A 830 25.64 -23.36 26.42
CA GLY A 830 24.73 -24.27 25.74
C GLY A 830 23.32 -24.28 26.30
N THR A 831 22.35 -24.57 25.43
CA THR A 831 20.93 -24.73 25.78
C THR A 831 20.61 -26.20 26.08
N TYR A 832 19.67 -26.44 26.99
CA TYR A 832 19.15 -27.74 27.38
C TYR A 832 17.63 -27.78 27.21
N ALA A 833 17.14 -28.75 26.43
CA ALA A 833 15.71 -28.94 26.20
C ALA A 833 15.05 -29.60 27.41
N ASN A 834 13.82 -29.17 27.72
CA ASN A 834 13.05 -29.62 28.89
C ASN A 834 13.82 -29.56 30.23
N ARG A 835 14.78 -28.63 30.36
CA ARG A 835 15.73 -28.56 31.51
C ARG A 835 16.40 -29.91 31.81
N SER A 836 16.71 -30.69 30.76
CA SER A 836 17.20 -32.06 30.86
C SER A 836 18.46 -32.30 30.03
N SER A 837 18.34 -32.47 28.71
CA SER A 837 19.46 -32.83 27.82
C SER A 837 19.93 -31.66 26.95
N TYR A 838 21.22 -31.62 26.63
CA TYR A 838 21.81 -30.59 25.76
C TYR A 838 21.15 -30.58 24.37
N ASN A 839 20.81 -29.38 23.89
CA ASN A 839 20.12 -29.14 22.62
C ASN A 839 21.10 -28.55 21.59
N SER A 840 21.63 -29.41 20.72
CA SER A 840 22.64 -29.05 19.72
C SER A 840 22.14 -28.09 18.64
N PHE A 841 20.83 -27.99 18.39
CA PHE A 841 20.25 -27.08 17.39
C PHE A 841 20.61 -25.61 17.65
N TYR A 842 20.66 -25.20 18.92
CA TYR A 842 21.04 -23.85 19.32
C TYR A 842 22.55 -23.65 19.42
N GLY A 843 23.35 -24.71 19.30
CA GLY A 843 24.81 -24.68 19.48
C GLY A 843 25.17 -24.05 20.84
N ASN A 844 26.01 -23.01 20.80
CA ASN A 844 26.42 -22.29 22.00
C ASN A 844 25.39 -21.24 22.46
N LYS A 845 24.33 -20.93 21.69
CA LYS A 845 23.32 -19.90 22.06
C LYS A 845 22.63 -20.28 23.38
N CYS A 846 22.25 -19.28 24.16
CA CYS A 846 21.72 -19.45 25.50
C CYS A 846 20.21 -19.14 25.51
N VAL A 847 19.37 -20.15 25.24
CA VAL A 847 17.91 -20.01 25.24
C VAL A 847 17.35 -20.38 26.61
N GLN A 848 16.41 -19.58 27.09
CA GLN A 848 15.60 -19.84 28.28
C GLN A 848 14.10 -19.77 27.95
N GLY A 849 13.27 -20.39 28.79
CA GLY A 849 11.81 -20.28 28.73
C GLY A 849 11.14 -21.29 27.77
N TYR A 850 9.81 -21.28 27.72
CA TYR A 850 9.02 -22.28 26.99
C TYR A 850 8.91 -21.98 25.49
N TYR A 851 9.50 -22.84 24.66
CA TYR A 851 9.48 -22.70 23.21
C TYR A 851 8.16 -23.24 22.61
N SER A 852 7.96 -24.55 22.64
CA SER A 852 6.82 -25.26 22.04
C SER A 852 6.54 -26.58 22.75
N SER A 853 5.45 -27.27 22.40
CA SER A 853 5.09 -28.59 22.95
C SER A 853 6.19 -29.64 22.78
N ASN A 854 6.93 -29.59 21.68
CA ASN A 854 7.90 -30.63 21.31
C ASN A 854 9.28 -30.40 21.95
N ASN A 855 9.64 -29.15 22.25
CA ASN A 855 10.94 -28.78 22.83
C ASN A 855 10.84 -28.40 24.33
N GLY A 856 9.64 -28.00 24.77
CA GLY A 856 9.32 -27.56 26.12
C GLY A 856 10.15 -26.38 26.62
N THR A 857 10.35 -26.35 27.94
CA THR A 857 11.08 -25.29 28.63
C THR A 857 12.59 -25.44 28.42
N GLN A 858 13.19 -24.47 27.73
CA GLN A 858 14.63 -24.37 27.60
C GLN A 858 15.23 -23.77 28.88
N ALA A 859 16.44 -24.21 29.21
CA ALA A 859 17.34 -23.52 30.13
C ALA A 859 18.77 -23.57 29.58
N ALA A 860 19.61 -22.60 29.91
CA ALA A 860 20.99 -22.55 29.44
C ALA A 860 22.00 -22.64 30.60
N LEU A 861 23.19 -23.15 30.32
CA LEU A 861 24.35 -23.11 31.22
C LEU A 861 25.51 -22.37 30.55
N ILE A 862 26.26 -21.60 31.34
CA ILE A 862 27.34 -20.71 30.91
C ILE A 862 28.52 -20.89 31.89
N GLY A 863 29.62 -21.49 31.43
CA GLY A 863 30.79 -21.74 32.27
C GLY A 863 31.97 -20.84 31.95
N PHE A 864 32.74 -20.50 32.99
CA PHE A 864 33.89 -19.59 32.92
C PHE A 864 35.24 -20.33 33.06
N PRO A 865 36.38 -19.69 32.71
CA PRO A 865 37.69 -20.33 32.74
C PRO A 865 38.11 -20.77 34.14
N SER A 866 38.96 -21.79 34.23
CA SER A 866 39.49 -22.32 35.50
C SER A 866 40.31 -21.31 36.32
N SER A 867 40.81 -20.24 35.70
CA SER A 867 41.50 -19.14 36.39
C SER A 867 40.62 -18.43 37.42
N LEU A 868 39.31 -18.32 37.17
CA LEU A 868 38.32 -17.74 38.10
C LEU A 868 38.38 -18.43 39.48
N GLY A 869 38.37 -19.77 39.50
CA GLY A 869 38.43 -20.54 40.74
C GLY A 869 39.76 -20.39 41.49
N LYS A 870 40.88 -20.22 40.76
CA LYS A 870 42.21 -19.98 41.35
C LYS A 870 42.31 -18.59 41.98
N ASP A 871 41.74 -17.59 41.31
CA ASP A 871 41.75 -16.21 41.77
C ASP A 871 40.94 -16.03 43.05
N LEU A 872 39.70 -16.57 43.07
CA LEU A 872 38.76 -16.41 44.19
C LEU A 872 39.04 -17.30 45.41
N SER A 873 39.87 -18.34 45.30
CA SER A 873 40.23 -19.18 46.45
C SER A 873 40.87 -18.36 47.58
N GLY A 874 40.25 -18.36 48.77
CA GLY A 874 40.67 -17.55 49.92
C GLY A 874 40.38 -16.05 49.82
N ALA A 875 39.68 -15.59 48.77
CA ALA A 875 39.34 -14.18 48.58
C ALA A 875 38.01 -13.80 49.23
N LYS A 876 37.91 -12.55 49.73
CA LYS A 876 36.63 -11.95 50.15
C LYS A 876 36.00 -11.21 48.97
N ILE A 877 34.98 -11.82 48.34
CA ILE A 877 34.21 -11.16 47.28
C ILE A 877 33.57 -9.86 47.79
N GLN A 878 33.64 -8.81 46.97
CA GLN A 878 32.95 -7.53 47.17
C GLN A 878 31.77 -7.38 46.21
N LYS A 879 31.93 -7.79 44.94
CA LYS A 879 30.90 -7.68 43.90
C LYS A 879 31.08 -8.71 42.80
N VAL A 880 29.99 -9.20 42.23
CA VAL A 880 29.94 -10.08 41.05
C VAL A 880 28.94 -9.52 40.05
N GLU A 881 29.35 -9.38 38.80
CA GLU A 881 28.54 -8.82 37.72
C GLU A 881 28.59 -9.73 36.47
N LEU A 882 27.45 -9.94 35.82
CA LEU A 882 27.30 -10.77 34.62
C LEU A 882 26.88 -9.91 33.43
N TYR A 883 27.56 -10.06 32.30
CA TYR A 883 27.15 -9.53 31.00
C TYR A 883 26.41 -10.60 30.20
N LEU A 884 25.26 -10.22 29.63
CA LEU A 884 24.53 -10.97 28.61
C LEU A 884 24.12 -9.99 27.50
N TYR A 885 23.85 -10.53 26.30
CA TYR A 885 23.19 -9.81 25.21
C TYR A 885 22.02 -10.65 24.70
N TYR A 886 20.81 -10.10 24.66
CA TYR A 886 19.63 -10.80 24.13
C TYR A 886 19.30 -10.32 22.71
N ASP A 887 19.47 -11.20 21.71
CA ASP A 887 19.14 -10.92 20.31
C ASP A 887 17.65 -11.16 19.99
N HIS A 888 16.94 -11.84 20.90
CA HIS A 888 15.53 -12.16 20.73
C HIS A 888 14.84 -12.40 22.09
N TRP A 889 13.61 -11.89 22.16
CA TRP A 889 12.58 -12.25 23.12
C TRP A 889 11.35 -12.70 22.34
N TYR A 890 10.50 -13.57 22.91
CA TYR A 890 9.26 -14.00 22.24
C TYR A 890 8.43 -12.81 21.77
N TYR A 891 8.52 -11.71 22.51
CA TYR A 891 7.95 -10.47 22.09
C TYR A 891 8.81 -9.26 22.45
N ASN A 892 8.59 -8.21 21.68
CA ASN A 892 9.64 -7.42 21.07
C ASN A 892 10.39 -6.49 22.06
N GLY A 893 9.68 -5.80 22.96
CA GLY A 893 10.25 -4.88 23.96
C GLY A 893 10.79 -5.59 25.19
N GLY A 894 10.78 -6.92 25.20
CA GLY A 894 11.62 -7.70 26.07
C GLY A 894 10.93 -8.81 26.83
N GLY A 895 11.64 -9.30 27.85
CA GLY A 895 11.17 -10.32 28.76
C GLY A 895 11.97 -10.34 30.04
N LYS A 896 11.92 -11.46 30.76
CA LYS A 896 12.56 -11.62 32.08
C LYS A 896 13.63 -12.72 32.03
N ALA A 897 14.88 -12.33 32.23
CA ALA A 897 16.00 -13.26 32.45
C ALA A 897 15.96 -13.78 33.89
N VAL A 898 16.03 -15.11 34.09
CA VAL A 898 16.11 -15.72 35.43
C VAL A 898 17.47 -16.36 35.59
N ILE A 899 18.33 -15.68 36.33
CA ILE A 899 19.74 -16.02 36.50
C ILE A 899 19.94 -16.83 37.78
N LYS A 900 20.64 -17.97 37.68
CA LYS A 900 21.01 -18.85 38.79
C LYS A 900 22.47 -19.29 38.72
N ALA A 901 22.87 -20.05 39.73
CA ALA A 901 24.17 -20.69 39.89
C ALA A 901 24.42 -21.94 39.04
N HIS A 902 25.70 -22.33 38.93
CA HIS A 902 26.09 -23.74 39.03
C HIS A 902 27.58 -23.95 39.39
N ASN A 903 27.91 -25.18 39.79
CA ASN A 903 29.27 -25.65 40.11
C ASN A 903 29.97 -26.48 39.00
N HIS A 904 29.31 -26.74 37.86
CA HIS A 904 29.91 -27.50 36.74
C HIS A 904 31.20 -26.90 36.19
N THR A 905 32.29 -27.70 36.16
CA THR A 905 33.62 -27.30 35.65
C THR A 905 33.74 -27.34 34.13
N SER A 906 32.90 -28.12 33.45
CA SER A 906 32.79 -28.22 31.99
C SER A 906 31.32 -28.43 31.61
N ARG A 907 30.97 -28.31 30.32
CA ARG A 907 29.57 -28.42 29.86
C ARG A 907 29.00 -29.82 30.17
N PRO A 908 28.02 -29.96 31.09
CA PRO A 908 27.51 -31.27 31.50
C PRO A 908 26.58 -31.86 30.43
N SER A 909 26.35 -33.18 30.47
CA SER A 909 25.37 -33.85 29.60
C SER A 909 23.92 -33.64 30.06
N LYS A 910 23.72 -33.36 31.35
CA LYS A 910 22.42 -33.07 31.98
C LYS A 910 22.43 -31.69 32.61
N PHE A 911 21.28 -31.01 32.57
CA PHE A 911 21.08 -29.71 33.21
C PHE A 911 20.95 -29.83 34.73
N SER A 912 21.65 -28.96 35.48
CA SER A 912 21.35 -28.63 36.87
C SER A 912 21.92 -27.26 37.24
N SER A 913 21.27 -26.60 38.20
CA SER A 913 21.57 -25.27 38.73
C SER A 913 21.09 -25.18 40.18
N ASP A 914 21.62 -24.26 40.97
CA ASP A 914 21.22 -24.13 42.39
C ASP A 914 19.85 -23.46 42.54
N SER A 915 19.39 -23.24 43.78
CA SER A 915 18.02 -22.80 44.06
C SER A 915 17.84 -21.28 43.98
N GLU A 916 18.90 -20.56 44.36
CA GLU A 916 19.04 -19.12 44.45
C GLU A 916 18.94 -18.50 43.06
N SER A 917 18.10 -17.47 42.92
CA SER A 917 17.81 -16.87 41.62
C SER A 917 17.62 -15.36 41.68
N LYS A 918 17.97 -14.70 40.57
CA LYS A 918 17.74 -13.26 40.35
C LYS A 918 16.99 -13.08 39.04
N THR A 919 15.81 -12.45 39.11
CA THR A 919 14.99 -12.17 37.93
C THR A 919 15.19 -10.72 37.48
N ILE A 920 15.41 -10.49 36.19
CA ILE A 920 15.75 -9.20 35.62
C ILE A 920 14.97 -8.96 34.31
N SER A 921 14.19 -7.88 34.22
CA SER A 921 13.54 -7.45 32.97
C SER A 921 14.56 -6.90 31.97
N TRP A 922 14.49 -7.28 30.70
CA TRP A 922 15.54 -7.06 29.70
C TRP A 922 14.94 -6.83 28.31
N GLY A 923 15.37 -5.78 27.60
CA GLY A 923 14.91 -5.47 26.24
C GLY A 923 15.53 -6.37 25.17
N ARG A 924 15.06 -6.25 23.93
CA ARG A 924 15.63 -6.94 22.76
C ARG A 924 16.76 -6.13 22.14
N ASN A 925 17.75 -6.82 21.59
CA ASN A 925 19.01 -6.25 21.07
C ASN A 925 19.80 -5.45 22.11
N VAL A 926 19.57 -5.74 23.40
CA VAL A 926 20.25 -5.08 24.52
C VAL A 926 21.31 -6.01 25.12
N GLY A 927 22.56 -5.53 25.14
CA GLY A 927 23.64 -6.10 25.93
C GLY A 927 23.94 -5.25 27.16
N ARG A 928 24.03 -5.86 28.35
CA ARG A 928 24.39 -5.15 29.59
C ARG A 928 24.95 -6.01 30.69
N TRP A 929 25.71 -5.36 31.58
CA TRP A 929 26.11 -5.90 32.87
C TRP A 929 24.98 -5.80 33.91
N ILE A 930 24.87 -6.82 34.76
CA ILE A 930 23.96 -6.88 35.90
C ILE A 930 24.68 -7.39 37.15
N ASP A 931 24.42 -6.82 38.31
CA ASP A 931 24.92 -7.35 39.59
C ASP A 931 24.25 -8.69 39.89
N ILE A 932 25.03 -9.74 40.16
CA ILE A 932 24.56 -11.08 40.57
C ILE A 932 25.19 -11.54 41.89
N THR A 933 25.79 -10.62 42.66
CA THR A 933 26.43 -10.90 43.96
C THR A 933 25.50 -11.59 44.95
N SER A 934 24.19 -11.28 44.87
CA SER A 934 23.15 -11.86 45.74
C SER A 934 22.82 -13.33 45.46
N VAL A 935 23.25 -13.87 44.31
CA VAL A 935 23.12 -15.31 44.03
C VAL A 935 24.46 -16.04 44.07
N PHE A 936 25.58 -15.36 43.83
CA PHE A 936 26.92 -15.97 43.70
C PHE A 936 27.56 -16.34 45.06
N ASP A 937 27.98 -17.60 45.21
CA ASP A 937 28.79 -18.07 46.36
C ASP A 937 30.27 -18.26 45.97
N SER A 938 31.20 -17.83 46.84
CA SER A 938 32.63 -17.89 46.60
C SER A 938 33.24 -19.29 46.77
N THR A 939 32.54 -20.20 47.44
CA THR A 939 33.10 -21.47 47.92
C THR A 939 32.91 -22.64 46.95
N SER A 940 31.85 -22.65 46.13
CA SER A 940 31.50 -23.81 45.29
C SER A 940 31.43 -23.58 43.77
N TRP A 941 31.61 -22.34 43.28
CA TRP A 941 31.07 -21.93 41.97
C TRP A 941 31.97 -22.06 40.74
N ARG A 942 31.34 -22.27 39.57
CA ARG A 942 32.01 -22.34 38.25
C ARG A 942 31.23 -21.68 37.08
N GLY A 943 29.94 -21.39 37.23
CA GLY A 943 29.18 -20.76 36.14
C GLY A 943 27.79 -20.25 36.52
N VAL A 944 27.03 -19.90 35.48
CA VAL A 944 25.70 -19.28 35.55
C VAL A 944 24.70 -20.09 34.72
N ALA A 945 23.50 -20.25 35.24
CA ALA A 945 22.37 -20.81 34.52
C ALA A 945 21.32 -19.73 34.18
N LEU A 946 20.66 -19.88 33.02
CA LEU A 946 19.43 -19.17 32.67
C LEU A 946 18.27 -20.15 32.81
N ASP A 947 17.54 -20.07 33.93
CA ASP A 947 16.58 -21.09 34.35
C ASP A 947 15.27 -20.51 34.94
N PRO A 948 14.34 -20.06 34.09
CA PRO A 948 13.05 -19.54 34.55
C PRO A 948 12.07 -20.62 34.99
N ASN A 949 12.25 -21.88 34.56
CA ASN A 949 11.33 -23.00 34.79
C ASN A 949 9.83 -22.66 34.59
N SER A 950 9.51 -21.75 33.67
CA SER A 950 8.15 -21.23 33.44
C SER A 950 7.66 -21.54 32.03
N LYS A 951 6.33 -21.66 31.89
CA LYS A 951 5.63 -21.73 30.60
C LYS A 951 5.21 -20.35 30.07
N ASP A 952 5.26 -19.33 30.92
CA ASP A 952 4.99 -17.94 30.55
C ASP A 952 6.02 -17.47 29.52
N LYS A 953 5.50 -16.86 28.45
CA LYS A 953 6.25 -16.39 27.30
C LYS A 953 7.12 -15.17 27.60
N THR A 954 6.85 -14.43 28.68
CA THR A 954 7.73 -13.40 29.26
C THR A 954 9.16 -13.90 29.45
N TYR A 955 9.33 -15.20 29.70
CA TYR A 955 10.64 -15.81 29.98
C TYR A 955 11.30 -16.43 28.75
N TYR A 956 10.61 -16.49 27.60
CA TYR A 956 11.21 -17.03 26.38
C TYR A 956 12.10 -15.98 25.71
N GLY A 957 13.40 -16.20 25.81
CA GLY A 957 14.43 -15.31 25.27
C GLY A 957 15.70 -16.07 24.91
N ARG A 958 16.46 -15.49 23.98
CA ARG A 958 17.73 -16.03 23.50
C ARG A 958 18.83 -15.01 23.74
N ALA A 959 19.77 -15.38 24.61
CA ALA A 959 21.01 -14.66 24.78
C ALA A 959 22.09 -15.22 23.83
N GLN A 960 22.97 -14.33 23.36
CA GLN A 960 24.16 -14.72 22.63
C GLN A 960 25.07 -15.60 23.51
N GLY A 961 25.78 -16.53 22.87
CA GLY A 961 26.67 -17.50 23.49
C GLY A 961 28.12 -17.35 23.04
N VAL A 962 28.95 -18.29 23.50
CA VAL A 962 30.38 -18.34 23.12
C VAL A 962 30.55 -18.47 21.61
N GLY A 963 31.37 -17.59 21.02
CA GLY A 963 31.65 -17.53 19.58
C GLY A 963 30.76 -16.57 18.78
N GLN A 964 29.85 -15.83 19.43
CA GLN A 964 29.11 -14.71 18.81
C GLN A 964 29.74 -13.36 19.18
N ALA A 965 29.27 -12.27 18.59
CA ALA A 965 29.82 -10.91 18.76
C ALA A 965 29.78 -10.41 20.22
N HIS A 966 28.77 -10.81 21.00
CA HIS A 966 28.56 -10.37 22.38
C HIS A 966 28.42 -11.58 23.32
N PRO A 967 29.50 -12.36 23.54
CA PRO A 967 29.44 -13.57 24.35
C PRO A 967 29.29 -13.23 25.85
N PRO A 968 28.74 -14.14 26.68
CA PRO A 968 28.61 -13.89 28.12
C PRO A 968 29.96 -13.64 28.81
N GLN A 969 29.97 -12.73 29.78
CA GLN A 969 31.17 -12.39 30.56
C GLN A 969 30.83 -12.24 32.04
N LEU A 970 31.79 -12.53 32.93
CA LEU A 970 31.66 -12.37 34.37
C LEU A 970 32.74 -11.41 34.87
N ARG A 971 32.39 -10.40 35.66
CA ARG A 971 33.31 -9.46 36.30
C ARG A 971 33.21 -9.61 37.81
N VAL A 972 34.34 -9.79 38.49
CA VAL A 972 34.39 -10.03 39.95
C VAL A 972 35.36 -9.07 40.60
N THR A 973 34.89 -8.36 41.63
CA THR A 973 35.71 -7.55 42.54
C THR A 973 35.88 -8.29 43.85
N TYR A 974 37.12 -8.48 44.31
CA TYR A 974 37.45 -9.26 45.51
C TYR A 974 38.70 -8.71 46.21
N ILE A 975 38.85 -9.00 47.50
CA ILE A 975 40.04 -8.69 48.31
C ILE A 975 40.79 -9.98 48.59
N LYS A 976 42.12 -9.98 48.40
CA LYS A 976 43.00 -11.13 48.65
C LYS A 976 44.41 -10.67 49.01
#